data_AF-A0A4Q7AQV1-F1
#
_entry.id   AF-A0A4Q7AQV1-F1
#
_cell.length_a   1.000
_cell.length_b   1.000
_cell.length_c   1.000
_cell.angle_alpha   90.00
_cell.angle_beta   90.00
_cell.angle_gamma   90.00
#
_symmetry.space_group_name_H-M   'P 1'
#
loop_
_entity.id
_entity.type
_entity.pdbx_description
1 polymer ?
#
loop_
_entity_poly.entity_id
_entity_poly.type
_entity_poly.pdbx_seq_one_letter_code
_entity_poly.pdbx_strand_id
1 'polypeptide(L)'
;MPRIPMGNLGNAMPQVERIRMPENQSGQMIASALQNVSQVAGQRAQEKDRQQQQAEITAKNIELYNNDLAEKEAKVKLDDVLTTEMSEQVTRLKNDVSNGSMTADAANQDFKTWSDQRYKELETEMPGHAQQNLKNYWSSNINQQTASFLPLQLRADVQKGTVLADRMSEIATRYDRAKGREYLESNFATLNLSEADKQSRLYTYESVRDQLSIDDRITVALQGKDVASLHGLLTDLGSNKFGYLDGKQIQQNKDRVLSRIDALDTQLKAEENKRVSEAGKYLNEYKSNVLTGRAQDKDYEANVAQLVAGTEHESEFKFLQQQSVNFQKFANKSTPEQQALINAQKAKMKNSSSASAADDEKVLNAYESIYRDKLQTVKDNPNQAVREAGLKVNELGGMLLKTDAAGWIDGAIDNGTSQLALKDANIKLKPISAEDLPEAKKAFDDMSVDQKLNLIGGMINKTKGIKNGASIWGATLGQLGAGDQNYIAAGLAKMNGYGSTAGRPLATSIINGTQILKNKQLVMPKDAELKAAFNAYAGNTVTGTTSNNMYNVFRAVYADTMEARNLQHSKADEPPNPEVLKFALASATGGVHQQKGAFTNYAGGKLKDWKVSMPYGMTDDAFENRLDAGYSAISSSTGISEAELKTLRLRQSSSRTKSGELQYDLLDERGKPLVVKGVAWRIKMNGVTR
;
A
#
# COMPACT_ATOMS: atom_id res chain seq x y z
N MET A 1 26.01 -18.85 -47.93
CA MET A 1 26.65 -20.17 -48.16
C MET A 1 26.03 -21.15 -47.17
N PRO A 2 25.57 -22.36 -47.56
CA PRO A 2 26.27 -23.30 -48.44
C PRO A 2 25.42 -24.10 -49.48
N ARG A 3 26.14 -24.48 -50.55
CA ARG A 3 26.19 -25.72 -51.37
C ARG A 3 24.92 -26.39 -51.94
N ILE A 4 24.80 -26.23 -53.27
CA ILE A 4 24.11 -27.09 -54.24
C ILE A 4 24.92 -28.38 -54.47
N PRO A 5 24.31 -29.56 -54.64
CA PRO A 5 24.92 -30.70 -55.30
C PRO A 5 24.54 -30.75 -56.79
N MET A 6 25.55 -30.66 -57.66
CA MET A 6 25.46 -30.87 -59.10
C MET A 6 25.48 -32.38 -59.41
N GLY A 7 24.49 -32.85 -60.18
CA GLY A 7 24.37 -34.24 -60.63
C GLY A 7 24.45 -34.39 -62.15
N ASN A 8 25.64 -34.79 -62.60
CA ASN A 8 25.99 -35.69 -63.71
C ASN A 8 25.05 -35.79 -64.95
N LEU A 9 25.42 -35.11 -66.04
CA LEU A 9 24.89 -35.34 -67.39
C LEU A 9 25.73 -36.44 -68.09
N GLY A 10 25.13 -37.62 -68.24
CA GLY A 10 25.68 -38.74 -69.01
C GLY A 10 25.27 -38.67 -70.48
N ASN A 11 26.27 -38.76 -71.36
CA ASN A 11 26.18 -38.94 -72.80
C ASN A 11 25.35 -40.16 -73.20
N ALA A 12 24.43 -39.98 -74.14
CA ALA A 12 23.98 -41.04 -75.04
C ALA A 12 23.48 -40.42 -76.36
N MET A 13 24.32 -40.43 -77.40
CA MET A 13 23.88 -40.26 -78.78
C MET A 13 23.42 -41.60 -79.33
N PRO A 14 22.31 -41.64 -80.09
CA PRO A 14 22.09 -42.69 -81.09
C PRO A 14 22.44 -42.19 -82.50
N GLN A 15 23.14 -43.05 -83.22
CA GLN A 15 23.56 -42.95 -84.61
C GLN A 15 22.34 -42.91 -85.55
N VAL A 16 22.42 -42.09 -86.61
CA VAL A 16 21.51 -42.18 -87.77
C VAL A 16 22.31 -42.73 -88.94
N GLU A 17 21.91 -43.93 -89.39
CA GLU A 17 22.42 -44.63 -90.55
C GLU A 17 22.18 -43.85 -91.84
N ARG A 18 23.18 -43.90 -92.74
CA ARG A 18 23.08 -43.43 -94.12
C ARG A 18 22.21 -44.38 -94.93
N ILE A 19 21.15 -43.87 -95.55
CA ILE A 19 20.53 -44.50 -96.72
C ILE A 19 20.99 -43.73 -97.96
N ARG A 20 21.71 -44.45 -98.82
CA ARG A 20 22.14 -44.07 -100.17
C ARG A 20 20.92 -43.95 -101.10
N MET A 21 20.93 -42.94 -101.96
CA MET A 21 20.13 -42.93 -103.19
C MET A 21 20.75 -43.91 -104.21
N PRO A 22 19.95 -44.71 -104.94
CA PRO A 22 20.33 -45.30 -106.23
C PRO A 22 20.17 -44.22 -107.32
N GLU A 23 21.20 -43.90 -108.10
CA GLU A 23 21.69 -44.58 -109.32
C GLU A 23 20.89 -44.30 -110.61
N ASN A 24 21.61 -43.67 -111.55
CA ASN A 24 21.80 -44.09 -112.95
C ASN A 24 20.60 -44.15 -113.90
N GLN A 25 20.62 -43.32 -114.96
CA GLN A 25 21.18 -43.60 -116.30
C GLN A 25 20.25 -44.43 -117.19
N SER A 26 19.63 -43.75 -118.16
CA SER A 26 19.33 -44.24 -119.51
C SER A 26 18.66 -43.11 -120.29
N GLY A 27 19.10 -42.67 -121.45
CA GLY A 27 20.19 -43.15 -122.29
C GLY A 27 20.33 -42.25 -123.52
N GLN A 28 21.56 -42.16 -124.01
CA GLN A 28 21.79 -42.01 -125.44
C GLN A 28 21.22 -43.26 -126.12
N MET A 29 20.21 -43.10 -126.97
CA MET A 29 19.93 -44.04 -128.04
C MET A 29 19.44 -43.32 -129.29
N ILE A 30 20.30 -43.37 -130.33
CA ILE A 30 19.99 -43.49 -131.77
C ILE A 30 19.50 -42.18 -132.41
N ALA A 31 20.29 -41.36 -133.12
CA ALA A 31 21.34 -41.56 -134.14
C ALA A 31 20.86 -42.19 -135.47
N SER A 32 21.13 -41.46 -136.56
CA SER A 32 21.37 -41.94 -137.94
C SER A 32 20.20 -42.20 -138.89
N ALA A 33 20.01 -41.27 -139.85
CA ALA A 33 19.54 -41.44 -141.25
C ALA A 33 19.11 -40.04 -141.76
N LEU A 34 19.65 -39.39 -142.80
CA LEU A 34 20.24 -39.85 -144.06
C LEU A 34 21.05 -38.72 -144.74
N GLN A 35 22.18 -39.08 -145.36
CA GLN A 35 22.78 -38.38 -146.51
C GLN A 35 23.19 -39.45 -147.53
N ASN A 36 22.41 -39.64 -148.60
CA ASN A 36 22.85 -39.63 -150.02
C ASN A 36 21.78 -40.13 -151.00
N VAL A 37 21.38 -39.21 -151.89
CA VAL A 37 21.34 -39.34 -153.37
C VAL A 37 20.48 -40.47 -153.99
N SER A 38 19.33 -40.12 -154.57
CA SER A 38 19.13 -40.04 -156.03
C SER A 38 17.64 -40.04 -156.43
N GLN A 39 17.42 -39.35 -157.56
CA GLN A 39 16.22 -39.06 -158.35
C GLN A 39 14.98 -39.99 -158.32
N VAL A 40 13.85 -39.31 -158.58
CA VAL A 40 12.61 -39.72 -159.29
C VAL A 40 11.33 -39.89 -158.44
N ALA A 41 10.54 -38.81 -158.46
CA ALA A 41 9.08 -38.72 -158.50
C ALA A 41 8.19 -39.57 -157.56
N GLY A 42 7.72 -38.92 -156.48
CA GLY A 42 6.36 -39.13 -155.95
C GLY A 42 6.25 -39.57 -154.48
N GLN A 43 6.20 -38.62 -153.53
CA GLN A 43 5.45 -38.68 -152.25
C GLN A 43 5.81 -37.46 -151.35
N ARG A 44 4.89 -36.49 -151.19
CA ARG A 44 5.10 -35.22 -150.46
C ARG A 44 4.16 -35.06 -149.24
N ALA A 45 3.63 -36.16 -148.70
CA ALA A 45 2.55 -36.15 -147.69
C ALA A 45 2.94 -36.67 -146.28
N GLN A 46 4.02 -37.45 -146.11
CA GLN A 46 4.34 -38.09 -144.82
C GLN A 46 5.30 -37.31 -143.90
N GLU A 47 5.96 -36.26 -144.40
CA GLU A 47 6.97 -35.52 -143.62
C GLU A 47 6.40 -34.42 -142.72
N LYS A 48 5.11 -34.09 -142.88
CA LYS A 48 4.38 -33.12 -142.05
C LYS A 48 3.87 -33.71 -140.72
N ASP A 49 3.46 -34.99 -140.71
CA ASP A 49 2.90 -35.65 -139.51
C ASP A 49 3.96 -35.96 -138.44
N ARG A 50 5.17 -36.34 -138.85
CA ARG A 50 6.25 -36.67 -137.90
C ARG A 50 6.78 -35.45 -137.14
N GLN A 51 6.78 -34.26 -137.76
CA GLN A 51 7.10 -33.01 -137.06
C GLN A 51 6.01 -32.61 -136.05
N GLN A 52 4.73 -32.91 -136.32
CA GLN A 52 3.65 -32.61 -135.39
C GLN A 52 3.72 -33.47 -134.11
N GLN A 53 4.02 -34.78 -134.22
CA GLN A 53 4.12 -35.65 -133.04
C GLN A 53 5.32 -35.31 -132.13
N GLN A 54 6.45 -34.90 -132.70
CA GLN A 54 7.63 -34.54 -131.91
C GLN A 54 7.46 -33.18 -131.21
N ALA A 55 6.71 -32.27 -131.83
CA ALA A 55 6.26 -31.03 -131.19
C ALA A 55 5.26 -31.30 -130.06
N GLU A 56 4.35 -32.27 -130.21
CA GLU A 56 3.37 -32.68 -129.18
C GLU A 56 4.04 -33.26 -127.93
N ILE A 57 5.05 -34.13 -128.07
CA ILE A 57 5.77 -34.72 -126.93
C ILE A 57 6.56 -33.63 -126.18
N THR A 58 7.19 -32.73 -126.91
CA THR A 58 7.94 -31.61 -126.32
C THR A 58 6.99 -30.64 -125.61
N ALA A 59 5.83 -30.36 -126.20
CA ALA A 59 4.77 -29.55 -125.58
C ALA A 59 4.25 -30.19 -124.29
N LYS A 60 4.05 -31.52 -124.26
CA LYS A 60 3.56 -32.25 -123.09
C LYS A 60 4.58 -32.29 -121.94
N ASN A 61 5.87 -32.38 -122.24
CA ASN A 61 6.93 -32.30 -121.22
C ASN A 61 7.07 -30.87 -120.65
N ILE A 62 6.91 -29.85 -121.49
CA ILE A 62 6.86 -28.45 -121.05
C ILE A 62 5.60 -28.20 -120.20
N GLU A 63 4.46 -28.79 -120.57
CA GLU A 63 3.22 -28.75 -119.79
C GLU A 63 3.39 -29.40 -118.41
N LEU A 64 4.00 -30.59 -118.32
CA LEU A 64 4.28 -31.25 -117.04
C LEU A 64 5.26 -30.44 -116.16
N TYR A 65 6.30 -29.85 -116.74
CA TYR A 65 7.24 -28.99 -116.02
C TYR A 65 6.56 -27.71 -115.51
N ASN A 66 5.74 -27.06 -116.34
CA ASN A 66 4.97 -25.89 -115.95
C ASN A 66 3.92 -26.23 -114.89
N ASN A 67 3.32 -27.43 -114.94
CA ASN A 67 2.38 -27.92 -113.95
C ASN A 67 3.06 -28.18 -112.58
N ASP A 68 4.27 -28.77 -112.56
CA ASP A 68 5.06 -28.97 -111.33
C ASP A 68 5.57 -27.64 -110.74
N LEU A 69 5.99 -26.70 -111.59
CA LEU A 69 6.39 -25.36 -111.17
C LEU A 69 5.20 -24.59 -110.57
N ALA A 70 4.03 -24.65 -111.22
CA ALA A 70 2.81 -24.02 -110.73
C ALA A 70 2.33 -24.63 -109.40
N GLU A 71 2.47 -25.95 -109.20
CA GLU A 71 2.15 -26.60 -107.92
C GLU A 71 3.11 -26.15 -106.80
N LYS A 72 4.41 -26.01 -107.10
CA LYS A 72 5.41 -25.49 -106.14
C LYS A 72 5.17 -24.03 -105.79
N GLU A 73 4.88 -23.18 -106.76
CA GLU A 73 4.55 -21.76 -106.52
C GLU A 73 3.27 -21.61 -105.69
N ALA A 74 2.24 -22.39 -106.01
CA ALA A 74 1.00 -22.46 -105.23
C ALA A 74 1.25 -22.92 -103.78
N LYS A 75 2.14 -23.90 -103.60
CA LYS A 75 2.55 -24.36 -102.26
C LYS A 75 3.30 -23.27 -101.48
N VAL A 76 4.20 -22.52 -102.12
CA VAL A 76 4.90 -21.39 -101.48
C VAL A 76 3.93 -20.31 -101.02
N LYS A 77 2.90 -20.00 -101.82
CA LYS A 77 1.83 -19.08 -101.42
C LYS A 77 1.05 -19.59 -100.21
N LEU A 78 0.71 -20.88 -100.19
CA LEU A 78 0.08 -21.49 -99.00
C LEU A 78 1.02 -21.41 -97.80
N ASP A 79 2.30 -21.71 -97.97
CA ASP A 79 3.30 -21.66 -96.89
C ASP A 79 3.45 -20.25 -96.28
N ASP A 80 3.38 -19.19 -97.10
CA ASP A 80 3.40 -17.81 -96.62
C ASP A 80 2.23 -17.52 -95.68
N VAL A 81 1.00 -17.90 -96.08
CA VAL A 81 -0.21 -17.74 -95.25
C VAL A 81 -0.19 -18.66 -94.02
N LEU A 82 0.31 -19.90 -94.16
CA LEU A 82 0.46 -20.86 -93.06
C LEU A 82 1.47 -20.38 -92.01
N THR A 83 2.52 -19.64 -92.41
CA THR A 83 3.58 -19.19 -91.49
C THR A 83 3.31 -17.82 -90.88
N THR A 84 2.55 -16.96 -91.55
CA THR A 84 2.21 -15.60 -91.08
C THR A 84 0.84 -15.55 -90.42
N GLU A 85 -0.22 -15.48 -91.23
CA GLU A 85 -1.60 -15.26 -90.78
C GLU A 85 -2.13 -16.39 -89.89
N MET A 86 -1.86 -17.64 -90.26
CA MET A 86 -2.29 -18.79 -89.44
C MET A 86 -1.58 -18.81 -88.09
N SER A 87 -0.29 -18.51 -88.06
CA SER A 87 0.49 -18.47 -86.82
C SER A 87 -0.03 -17.40 -85.87
N GLU A 88 -0.39 -16.23 -86.38
CA GLU A 88 -1.01 -15.14 -85.60
C GLU A 88 -2.37 -15.56 -85.03
N GLN A 89 -3.24 -16.14 -85.86
CA GLN A 89 -4.56 -16.58 -85.43
C GLN A 89 -4.49 -17.69 -84.38
N VAL A 90 -3.60 -18.67 -84.57
CA VAL A 90 -3.36 -19.74 -83.57
C VAL A 90 -2.82 -19.15 -82.28
N THR A 91 -1.90 -18.18 -82.33
CA THR A 91 -1.32 -17.55 -81.14
C THR A 91 -2.37 -16.80 -80.33
N ARG A 92 -3.23 -16.02 -80.99
CA ARG A 92 -4.36 -15.33 -80.34
C ARG A 92 -5.29 -16.33 -79.65
N LEU A 93 -5.73 -17.36 -80.36
CA LEU A 93 -6.63 -18.39 -79.82
C LEU A 93 -5.96 -19.18 -78.68
N LYS A 94 -4.65 -19.47 -78.76
CA LYS A 94 -3.90 -20.08 -77.66
C LYS A 94 -3.89 -19.20 -76.42
N ASN A 95 -3.73 -17.89 -76.56
CA ASN A 95 -3.77 -16.95 -75.45
C ASN A 95 -5.16 -16.89 -74.80
N ASP A 96 -6.22 -16.86 -75.61
CA ASP A 96 -7.62 -16.86 -75.17
C ASP A 96 -8.01 -18.18 -74.46
N VAL A 97 -7.52 -19.31 -74.95
CA VAL A 97 -7.72 -20.60 -74.26
C VAL A 97 -6.87 -20.68 -72.98
N SER A 98 -5.62 -20.22 -73.03
CA SER A 98 -4.71 -20.27 -71.88
C SER A 98 -5.12 -19.33 -70.74
N ASN A 99 -5.83 -18.23 -71.02
CA ASN A 99 -6.35 -17.32 -70.00
C ASN A 99 -7.78 -17.69 -69.56
N GLY A 100 -8.38 -18.73 -70.16
CA GLY A 100 -9.72 -19.22 -69.87
C GLY A 100 -10.85 -18.35 -70.40
N SER A 101 -10.59 -17.42 -71.34
CA SER A 101 -11.62 -16.62 -72.02
C SER A 101 -12.38 -17.42 -73.08
N MET A 102 -11.79 -18.51 -73.58
CA MET A 102 -12.36 -19.37 -74.62
C MET A 102 -12.11 -20.87 -74.32
N THR A 103 -13.04 -21.74 -74.71
CA THR A 103 -12.85 -23.19 -74.63
C THR A 103 -12.05 -23.70 -75.83
N ALA A 104 -11.39 -24.85 -75.70
CA ALA A 104 -10.68 -25.51 -76.79
C ALA A 104 -11.62 -25.84 -77.96
N ASP A 105 -12.88 -26.21 -77.68
CA ASP A 105 -13.88 -26.46 -78.72
C ASP A 105 -14.27 -25.18 -79.47
N ALA A 106 -14.47 -24.06 -78.76
CA ALA A 106 -14.74 -22.77 -79.38
C ALA A 106 -13.54 -22.29 -80.20
N ALA A 107 -12.32 -22.44 -79.67
CA ALA A 107 -11.10 -22.12 -80.40
C ALA A 107 -10.90 -22.99 -81.64
N ASN A 108 -11.25 -24.29 -81.57
CA ASN A 108 -11.23 -25.19 -82.71
C ASN A 108 -12.24 -24.77 -83.79
N GLN A 109 -13.45 -24.38 -83.40
CA GLN A 109 -14.48 -23.90 -84.32
C GLN A 109 -14.12 -22.57 -84.96
N ASP A 110 -13.60 -21.62 -84.17
CA ASP A 110 -13.14 -20.32 -84.64
C ASP A 110 -11.96 -20.47 -85.61
N PHE A 111 -11.00 -21.33 -85.28
CA PHE A 111 -9.85 -21.61 -86.13
C PHE A 111 -10.26 -22.27 -87.44
N LYS A 112 -11.17 -23.24 -87.39
CA LYS A 112 -11.69 -23.93 -88.57
C LYS A 112 -12.48 -23.00 -89.48
N THR A 113 -13.35 -22.17 -88.91
CA THR A 113 -14.14 -21.20 -89.68
C THR A 113 -13.26 -20.20 -90.41
N TRP A 114 -12.26 -19.64 -89.72
CA TRP A 114 -11.26 -18.77 -90.32
C TRP A 114 -10.48 -19.49 -91.44
N SER A 115 -10.05 -20.72 -91.18
CA SER A 115 -9.28 -21.52 -92.13
C SER A 115 -10.05 -21.85 -93.40
N ASP A 116 -11.30 -22.31 -93.27
CA ASP A 116 -12.16 -22.67 -94.40
C ASP A 116 -12.45 -21.45 -95.29
N GLN A 117 -12.68 -20.29 -94.67
CA GLN A 117 -12.88 -19.03 -95.40
C GLN A 117 -11.60 -18.62 -96.13
N ARG A 118 -10.45 -18.65 -95.46
CA ARG A 118 -9.18 -18.22 -96.04
C ARG A 118 -8.71 -19.12 -97.16
N TYR A 119 -8.87 -20.44 -97.02
CA TYR A 119 -8.53 -21.39 -98.09
C TYR A 119 -9.37 -21.15 -99.35
N LYS A 120 -10.67 -20.84 -99.20
CA LYS A 120 -11.57 -20.57 -100.32
C LYS A 120 -11.18 -19.33 -101.13
N GLU A 121 -10.63 -18.30 -100.47
CA GLU A 121 -10.09 -17.11 -101.13
C GLU A 121 -8.85 -17.45 -101.97
N LEU A 122 -8.01 -18.36 -101.47
CA LEU A 122 -6.79 -18.79 -102.15
C LEU A 122 -7.06 -19.83 -103.26
N GLU A 123 -8.12 -20.62 -103.13
CA GLU A 123 -8.49 -21.72 -104.05
C GLU A 123 -8.65 -21.25 -105.50
N THR A 124 -9.13 -20.01 -105.71
CA THR A 124 -9.29 -19.41 -107.05
C THR A 124 -7.96 -19.08 -107.74
N GLU A 125 -6.86 -19.02 -107.00
CA GLU A 125 -5.52 -18.77 -107.52
C GLU A 125 -4.70 -20.05 -107.71
N MET A 126 -5.28 -21.22 -107.39
CA MET A 126 -4.57 -22.50 -107.42
C MET A 126 -4.71 -23.18 -108.78
N PRO A 127 -3.66 -23.85 -109.27
CA PRO A 127 -3.74 -24.61 -110.51
C PRO A 127 -4.68 -25.81 -110.35
N GLY A 128 -5.65 -25.93 -111.27
CA GLY A 128 -6.72 -26.94 -111.19
C GLY A 128 -6.24 -28.39 -111.11
N HIS A 129 -5.08 -28.71 -111.70
CA HIS A 129 -4.51 -30.06 -111.66
C HIS A 129 -3.96 -30.46 -110.28
N ALA A 130 -3.64 -29.51 -109.40
CA ALA A 130 -3.02 -29.77 -108.08
C ALA A 130 -3.91 -29.39 -106.88
N GLN A 131 -5.12 -28.88 -107.12
CA GLN A 131 -6.03 -28.41 -106.06
C GLN A 131 -6.24 -29.42 -104.93
N GLN A 132 -6.45 -30.71 -105.25
CA GLN A 132 -6.69 -31.73 -104.23
C GLN A 132 -5.47 -31.96 -103.31
N ASN A 133 -4.26 -31.96 -103.85
CA ASN A 133 -3.03 -32.14 -103.08
C ASN A 133 -2.78 -30.94 -102.16
N LEU A 134 -2.98 -29.72 -102.70
CA LEU A 134 -2.85 -28.47 -101.97
C LEU A 134 -3.90 -28.35 -100.84
N LYS A 135 -5.12 -28.84 -101.08
CA LYS A 135 -6.18 -28.93 -100.05
C LYS A 135 -5.82 -29.88 -98.91
N ASN A 136 -5.27 -31.04 -99.25
CA ASN A 136 -4.79 -32.01 -98.26
C ASN A 136 -3.62 -31.43 -97.43
N TYR A 137 -2.71 -30.71 -98.08
CA TYR A 137 -1.59 -30.02 -97.43
C TYR A 137 -2.05 -28.96 -96.43
N TRP A 138 -3.00 -28.11 -96.83
CA TRP A 138 -3.64 -27.12 -95.94
C TRP A 138 -4.33 -27.78 -94.75
N SER A 139 -5.17 -28.78 -95.02
CA SER A 139 -5.94 -29.50 -93.98
C SER A 139 -5.05 -30.19 -92.95
N SER A 140 -3.90 -30.73 -93.37
CA SER A 140 -2.92 -31.35 -92.48
C SER A 140 -2.33 -30.35 -91.47
N ASN A 141 -1.99 -29.14 -91.93
CA ASN A 141 -1.45 -28.08 -91.06
C ASN A 141 -2.49 -27.59 -90.03
N ILE A 142 -3.76 -27.48 -90.43
CA ILE A 142 -4.85 -27.13 -89.51
C ILE A 142 -5.01 -28.16 -88.39
N ASN A 143 -5.01 -29.45 -88.75
CA ASN A 143 -5.16 -30.53 -87.78
C ASN A 143 -3.99 -30.59 -86.78
N GLN A 144 -2.78 -30.18 -87.17
CA GLN A 144 -1.64 -30.11 -86.25
C GLN A 144 -1.79 -28.99 -85.21
N GLN A 145 -2.37 -27.85 -85.58
CA GLN A 145 -2.50 -26.71 -84.67
C GLN A 145 -3.64 -26.88 -83.64
N THR A 146 -4.75 -27.51 -84.04
CA THR A 146 -5.92 -27.74 -83.17
C THR A 146 -5.64 -28.62 -81.95
N ALA A 147 -4.66 -29.54 -82.04
CA ALA A 147 -4.25 -30.41 -80.93
C ALA A 147 -3.68 -29.67 -79.71
N SER A 148 -3.30 -28.40 -79.87
CA SER A 148 -2.64 -27.61 -78.83
C SER A 148 -3.56 -26.85 -77.88
N PHE A 149 -4.87 -26.72 -78.18
CA PHE A 149 -5.80 -25.94 -77.36
C PHE A 149 -6.29 -26.69 -76.11
N LEU A 150 -6.60 -27.99 -76.21
CA LEU A 150 -7.13 -28.77 -75.07
C LEU A 150 -6.19 -28.79 -73.85
N PRO A 151 -4.86 -29.01 -74.00
CA PRO A 151 -3.94 -28.94 -72.86
C PRO A 151 -3.91 -27.55 -72.18
N LEU A 152 -4.10 -26.47 -72.94
CA LEU A 152 -4.14 -25.10 -72.39
C LEU A 152 -5.42 -24.87 -71.59
N GLN A 153 -6.57 -25.34 -72.08
CA GLN A 153 -7.84 -25.26 -71.35
C GLN A 153 -7.75 -26.03 -70.02
N LEU A 154 -7.25 -27.28 -70.06
CA LEU A 154 -7.11 -28.09 -68.84
C LEU A 154 -6.24 -27.39 -67.78
N ARG A 155 -5.17 -26.71 -68.20
CA ARG A 155 -4.32 -25.92 -67.29
C ARG A 155 -5.06 -24.70 -66.72
N ALA A 156 -5.81 -23.97 -67.54
CA ALA A 156 -6.60 -22.83 -67.10
C ALA A 156 -7.72 -23.25 -66.11
N ASP A 157 -8.40 -24.37 -66.38
CA ASP A 157 -9.44 -24.92 -65.52
C ASP A 157 -8.89 -25.36 -64.15
N VAL A 158 -7.70 -25.98 -64.11
CA VAL A 158 -7.00 -26.34 -62.85
C VAL A 158 -6.64 -25.09 -62.05
N GLN A 159 -6.14 -24.02 -62.70
CA GLN A 159 -5.81 -22.76 -62.04
C GLN A 159 -7.05 -22.09 -61.44
N LYS A 160 -8.13 -22.01 -62.22
CA LYS A 160 -9.42 -21.49 -61.75
C LYS A 160 -9.97 -22.32 -60.59
N GLY A 161 -9.88 -23.65 -60.69
CA GLY A 161 -10.27 -24.57 -59.63
C GLY A 161 -9.49 -24.36 -58.34
N THR A 162 -8.18 -24.08 -58.44
CA THR A 162 -7.32 -23.81 -57.28
C THR A 162 -7.77 -22.56 -56.53
N VAL A 163 -8.01 -21.45 -57.25
CA VAL A 163 -8.46 -20.18 -56.65
C VAL A 163 -9.83 -20.32 -56.00
N LEU A 164 -10.75 -21.03 -56.66
CA LEU A 164 -12.08 -21.30 -56.10
C LEU A 164 -11.98 -22.18 -54.85
N ALA A 165 -11.13 -23.21 -54.86
CA ALA A 165 -10.93 -24.09 -53.73
C ALA A 165 -10.36 -23.36 -52.51
N ASP A 166 -9.42 -22.41 -52.70
CA ASP A 166 -8.91 -21.57 -51.61
C ASP A 166 -10.03 -20.77 -50.95
N ARG A 167 -10.86 -20.09 -51.75
CA ARG A 167 -12.00 -19.31 -51.26
C ARG A 167 -13.05 -20.18 -50.58
N MET A 168 -13.31 -21.37 -51.09
CA MET A 168 -14.22 -22.33 -50.48
C MET A 168 -13.70 -22.78 -49.12
N SER A 169 -12.40 -23.09 -48.99
CA SER A 169 -11.77 -23.45 -47.72
C SER A 169 -11.89 -22.34 -46.67
N GLU A 170 -11.70 -21.08 -47.04
CA GLU A 170 -11.89 -19.96 -46.13
C GLU A 170 -13.34 -19.85 -45.64
N ILE A 171 -14.31 -19.96 -46.55
CA ILE A 171 -15.74 -19.91 -46.20
C ILE A 171 -16.10 -21.07 -45.25
N ALA A 172 -15.56 -22.26 -45.50
CA ALA A 172 -15.84 -23.46 -44.69
C ALA A 172 -15.49 -23.28 -43.21
N THR A 173 -14.48 -22.46 -42.89
CA THR A 173 -14.07 -22.19 -41.50
C THR A 173 -15.14 -21.46 -40.69
N ARG A 174 -16.10 -20.79 -41.35
CA ARG A 174 -17.20 -20.04 -40.72
C ARG A 174 -18.37 -20.92 -40.28
N TYR A 175 -18.42 -22.17 -40.73
CA TYR A 175 -19.43 -23.14 -40.33
C TYR A 175 -18.96 -24.02 -39.17
N ASP A 176 -19.92 -24.70 -38.54
CA ASP A 176 -19.63 -25.83 -37.65
C ASP A 176 -18.79 -26.88 -38.40
N ARG A 177 -17.86 -27.54 -37.70
CA ARG A 177 -16.87 -28.47 -38.30
C ARG A 177 -17.47 -29.47 -39.28
N ALA A 178 -18.57 -30.14 -38.91
CA ALA A 178 -19.22 -31.12 -39.78
C ALA A 178 -19.83 -30.48 -41.04
N LYS A 179 -20.52 -29.35 -40.89
CA LYS A 179 -21.14 -28.62 -42.02
C LYS A 179 -20.10 -28.00 -42.94
N GLY A 180 -19.00 -27.48 -42.38
CA GLY A 180 -17.90 -26.92 -43.18
C GLY A 180 -17.18 -28.00 -43.98
N ARG A 181 -17.00 -29.21 -43.41
CA ARG A 181 -16.48 -30.36 -44.13
C ARG A 181 -17.39 -30.79 -45.28
N GLU A 182 -18.68 -30.95 -45.02
CA GLU A 182 -19.68 -31.31 -46.04
C GLU A 182 -19.74 -30.26 -47.16
N TYR A 183 -19.64 -28.97 -46.80
CA TYR A 183 -19.54 -27.88 -47.76
C TYR A 183 -18.30 -28.02 -48.64
N LEU A 184 -17.14 -28.33 -48.09
CA LEU A 184 -15.92 -28.52 -48.88
C LEU A 184 -16.00 -29.74 -49.80
N GLU A 185 -16.44 -30.88 -49.28
CA GLU A 185 -16.57 -32.11 -50.06
C GLU A 185 -17.53 -31.93 -51.24
N SER A 186 -18.67 -31.28 -51.00
CA SER A 186 -19.67 -31.00 -52.05
C SER A 186 -19.16 -30.04 -53.12
N ASN A 187 -18.46 -28.97 -52.72
CA ASN A 187 -17.98 -27.97 -53.66
C ASN A 187 -16.72 -28.43 -54.42
N PHE A 188 -15.82 -29.17 -53.76
CA PHE A 188 -14.62 -29.73 -54.40
C PHE A 188 -14.94 -30.81 -55.43
N ALA A 189 -16.04 -31.55 -55.28
CA ALA A 189 -16.47 -32.54 -56.27
C ALA A 189 -16.64 -31.95 -57.67
N THR A 190 -17.05 -30.68 -57.78
CA THR A 190 -17.28 -29.99 -59.06
C THR A 190 -16.03 -29.35 -59.67
N LEU A 191 -14.89 -29.37 -58.96
CA LEU A 191 -13.65 -28.72 -59.41
C LEU A 191 -12.76 -29.70 -60.18
N ASN A 192 -12.13 -29.18 -61.25
CA ASN A 192 -11.17 -29.91 -62.08
C ASN A 192 -9.78 -29.97 -61.41
N LEU A 193 -9.73 -30.45 -60.17
CA LEU A 193 -8.52 -30.63 -59.36
C LEU A 193 -8.25 -32.13 -59.16
N SER A 194 -6.99 -32.49 -58.88
CA SER A 194 -6.67 -33.87 -58.54
C SER A 194 -7.28 -34.26 -57.20
N GLU A 195 -7.61 -35.54 -57.02
CA GLU A 195 -8.13 -36.05 -55.73
C GLU A 195 -7.11 -35.87 -54.59
N ALA A 196 -5.80 -35.91 -54.90
CA ALA A 196 -4.74 -35.63 -53.94
C ALA A 196 -4.78 -34.18 -53.45
N ASP A 197 -5.02 -33.21 -54.33
CA ASP A 197 -5.13 -31.79 -53.96
C ASP A 197 -6.38 -31.53 -53.12
N LYS A 198 -7.52 -32.11 -53.51
CA LYS A 198 -8.78 -32.01 -52.74
C LYS A 198 -8.59 -32.55 -51.32
N GLN A 199 -7.97 -33.73 -51.19
CA GLN A 199 -7.72 -34.34 -49.90
C GLN A 199 -6.71 -33.54 -49.05
N SER A 200 -5.66 -33.00 -49.65
CA SER A 200 -4.69 -32.12 -48.97
C SER A 200 -5.38 -30.87 -48.39
N ARG A 201 -6.32 -30.29 -49.14
CA ARG A 201 -7.11 -29.12 -48.70
C ARG A 201 -8.08 -29.48 -47.58
N LEU A 202 -8.75 -30.63 -47.64
CA LEU A 202 -9.59 -31.14 -46.54
C LEU A 202 -8.76 -31.39 -45.27
N TYR A 203 -7.59 -32.01 -45.40
CA TYR A 203 -6.68 -32.21 -44.27
C TYR A 203 -6.24 -30.87 -43.66
N THR A 204 -5.91 -29.89 -44.49
CA THR A 204 -5.55 -28.54 -44.04
C THR A 204 -6.70 -27.87 -43.28
N TYR A 205 -7.93 -27.98 -43.78
CA TYR A 205 -9.12 -27.49 -43.10
C TYR A 205 -9.30 -28.13 -41.71
N GLU A 206 -9.19 -29.46 -41.62
CA GLU A 206 -9.32 -30.18 -40.36
C GLU A 206 -8.23 -29.83 -39.36
N SER A 207 -6.98 -29.64 -39.83
CA SER A 207 -5.86 -29.16 -39.03
C SER A 207 -6.12 -27.76 -38.45
N VAL A 208 -6.65 -26.85 -39.27
CA VAL A 208 -7.08 -25.51 -38.82
C VAL A 208 -8.20 -25.60 -37.78
N ARG A 209 -9.17 -26.50 -37.95
CA ARG A 209 -10.26 -26.70 -36.98
C ARG A 209 -9.78 -27.25 -35.65
N ASP A 210 -8.83 -28.18 -35.66
CA ASP A 210 -8.19 -28.68 -34.44
C ASP A 210 -7.47 -27.54 -33.70
N GLN A 211 -6.71 -26.71 -34.43
CA GLN A 211 -6.01 -25.55 -33.84
C GLN A 211 -6.98 -24.53 -33.23
N LEU A 212 -8.05 -24.16 -33.95
CA LEU A 212 -9.08 -23.23 -33.45
C LEU A 212 -9.75 -23.76 -32.18
N SER A 213 -10.04 -25.07 -32.11
CA SER A 213 -10.62 -25.66 -30.90
C SER A 213 -9.69 -25.59 -29.69
N ILE A 214 -8.38 -25.74 -29.88
CA ILE A 214 -7.39 -25.58 -28.81
C ILE A 214 -7.35 -24.11 -28.36
N ASP A 215 -7.31 -23.17 -29.31
CA ASP A 215 -7.24 -21.72 -29.05
C ASP A 215 -8.47 -21.23 -28.28
N ASP A 216 -9.67 -21.67 -28.65
CA ASP A 216 -10.92 -21.33 -27.97
C ASP A 216 -10.93 -21.84 -26.53
N ARG A 217 -10.52 -23.10 -26.31
CA ARG A 217 -10.47 -23.69 -24.96
C ARG A 217 -9.47 -22.98 -24.06
N ILE A 218 -8.31 -22.59 -24.58
CA ILE A 218 -7.34 -21.77 -23.85
C ILE A 218 -7.98 -20.42 -23.49
N THR A 219 -8.62 -19.77 -24.45
CA THR A 219 -9.23 -18.44 -24.25
C THR A 219 -10.32 -18.46 -23.17
N VAL A 220 -11.24 -19.43 -23.25
CA VAL A 220 -12.33 -19.60 -22.26
C VAL A 220 -11.77 -19.89 -20.87
N ALA A 221 -10.79 -20.79 -20.77
CA ALA A 221 -10.18 -21.13 -19.48
C ALA A 221 -9.43 -19.94 -18.85
N LEU A 222 -8.74 -19.13 -19.66
CA LEU A 222 -8.08 -17.91 -19.19
C LEU A 222 -9.08 -16.86 -18.70
N GLN A 223 -10.20 -16.66 -19.39
CA GLN A 223 -11.26 -15.73 -18.97
C GLN A 223 -11.94 -16.18 -17.67
N GLY A 224 -12.15 -17.49 -17.50
CA GLY A 224 -12.74 -18.08 -16.31
C GLY A 224 -11.77 -18.31 -15.14
N LYS A 225 -10.46 -18.07 -15.32
CA LYS A 225 -9.40 -18.47 -14.38
C LYS A 225 -9.45 -19.98 -14.02
N ASP A 226 -9.83 -20.82 -14.98
CA ASP A 226 -10.06 -22.26 -14.76
C ASP A 226 -8.86 -23.11 -15.17
N VAL A 227 -7.99 -23.37 -14.20
CA VAL A 227 -6.80 -24.21 -14.37
C VAL A 227 -7.16 -25.67 -14.65
N ALA A 228 -8.29 -26.17 -14.13
CA ALA A 228 -8.73 -27.55 -14.35
C ALA A 228 -9.08 -27.80 -15.83
N SER A 229 -9.75 -26.84 -16.47
CA SER A 229 -10.04 -26.90 -17.92
C SER A 229 -8.77 -26.94 -18.78
N LEU A 230 -7.70 -26.23 -18.39
CA LEU A 230 -6.40 -26.29 -19.08
C LEU A 230 -5.69 -27.64 -18.89
N HIS A 231 -5.74 -28.23 -17.69
CA HIS A 231 -5.23 -29.60 -17.48
C HIS A 231 -6.03 -30.64 -18.27
N GLY A 232 -7.35 -30.47 -18.41
CA GLY A 232 -8.19 -31.27 -19.29
C GLY A 232 -7.75 -31.16 -20.76
N LEU A 233 -7.43 -29.96 -21.22
CA LEU A 233 -6.89 -29.74 -22.57
C LEU A 233 -5.51 -30.38 -22.77
N LEU A 234 -4.62 -30.30 -21.78
CA LEU A 234 -3.31 -30.96 -21.81
C LEU A 234 -3.44 -32.49 -21.94
N THR A 235 -4.42 -33.06 -21.24
CA THR A 235 -4.76 -34.49 -21.34
C THR A 235 -5.26 -34.84 -22.74
N ASP A 236 -6.15 -34.01 -23.30
CA ASP A 236 -6.69 -34.22 -24.64
C ASP A 236 -5.61 -34.09 -25.73
N LEU A 237 -4.66 -33.17 -25.59
CA LEU A 237 -3.46 -33.06 -26.46
C LEU A 237 -2.51 -34.25 -26.35
N GLY A 238 -2.56 -35.00 -25.24
CA GLY A 238 -1.86 -36.27 -25.08
C GLY A 238 -2.58 -37.47 -25.70
N SER A 239 -3.82 -37.27 -26.14
CA SER A 239 -4.67 -38.29 -26.75
C SER A 239 -4.83 -38.06 -28.26
N ASN A 240 -5.47 -39.01 -28.96
CA ASN A 240 -5.72 -38.89 -30.41
C ASN A 240 -6.91 -37.99 -30.77
N LYS A 241 -7.30 -37.04 -29.90
CA LYS A 241 -8.46 -36.15 -30.11
C LYS A 241 -8.22 -35.03 -31.14
N PHE A 242 -6.96 -34.65 -31.36
CA PHE A 242 -6.55 -33.63 -32.34
C PHE A 242 -5.71 -34.29 -33.45
N GLY A 243 -6.31 -35.29 -34.11
CA GLY A 243 -5.61 -36.21 -35.01
C GLY A 243 -5.13 -35.61 -36.34
N TYR A 244 -5.47 -34.35 -36.65
CA TYR A 244 -5.03 -33.66 -37.88
C TYR A 244 -3.83 -32.73 -37.65
N LEU A 245 -3.35 -32.64 -36.41
CA LEU A 245 -2.12 -31.94 -36.06
C LEU A 245 -0.94 -32.92 -36.05
N ASP A 246 0.21 -32.44 -36.52
CA ASP A 246 1.44 -33.22 -36.43
C ASP A 246 2.02 -33.22 -35.00
N GLY A 247 2.97 -34.12 -34.73
CA GLY A 247 3.57 -34.25 -33.40
C GLY A 247 4.28 -32.98 -32.91
N LYS A 248 4.82 -32.17 -33.82
CA LYS A 248 5.48 -30.90 -33.48
C LYS A 248 4.44 -29.85 -33.06
N GLN A 249 3.33 -29.74 -33.79
CA GLN A 249 2.22 -28.86 -33.46
C GLN A 249 1.56 -29.24 -32.14
N ILE A 250 1.38 -30.55 -31.88
CA ILE A 250 0.89 -31.03 -30.58
C ILE A 250 1.82 -30.62 -29.44
N GLN A 251 3.14 -30.80 -29.61
CA GLN A 251 4.10 -30.42 -28.57
C GLN A 251 4.10 -28.90 -28.33
N GLN A 252 4.09 -28.09 -29.39
CA GLN A 252 4.00 -26.63 -29.27
C GLN A 252 2.73 -26.19 -28.53
N ASN A 253 1.59 -26.83 -28.79
CA ASN A 253 0.35 -26.55 -28.09
C ASN A 253 0.41 -26.98 -26.62
N LYS A 254 1.07 -28.12 -26.29
CA LYS A 254 1.29 -28.53 -24.89
C LYS A 254 2.13 -27.51 -24.13
N ASP A 255 3.24 -27.07 -24.71
CA ASP A 255 4.13 -26.08 -24.08
C ASP A 255 3.38 -24.76 -23.85
N ARG A 256 2.55 -24.34 -24.81
CA ARG A 256 1.70 -23.16 -24.68
C ARG A 256 0.68 -23.32 -23.54
N VAL A 257 -0.01 -24.46 -23.44
CA VAL A 257 -0.99 -24.72 -22.37
C VAL A 257 -0.31 -24.75 -21.01
N LEU A 258 0.85 -25.41 -20.87
CA LEU A 258 1.64 -25.43 -19.64
C LEU A 258 2.05 -24.02 -19.21
N SER A 259 2.54 -23.19 -20.13
CA SER A 259 2.88 -21.79 -19.84
C SER A 259 1.67 -20.98 -19.35
N ARG A 260 0.45 -21.26 -19.86
CA ARG A 260 -0.78 -20.61 -19.39
C ARG A 260 -1.22 -21.11 -18.01
N ILE A 261 -1.04 -22.38 -17.71
CA ILE A 261 -1.27 -22.96 -16.37
C ILE A 261 -0.35 -22.26 -15.36
N ASP A 262 0.95 -22.24 -15.62
CA ASP A 262 1.93 -21.61 -14.71
C ASP A 262 1.63 -20.12 -14.48
N ALA A 263 1.23 -19.40 -15.53
CA ALA A 263 0.86 -17.99 -15.41
C ALA A 263 -0.40 -17.77 -14.56
N LEU A 264 -1.46 -18.58 -14.75
CA LEU A 264 -2.67 -18.50 -13.93
C LEU A 264 -2.42 -18.90 -12.48
N ASP A 265 -1.68 -19.98 -12.24
CA ASP A 265 -1.33 -20.42 -10.88
C ASP A 265 -0.51 -19.36 -10.15
N THR A 266 0.44 -18.73 -10.84
CA THR A 266 1.23 -17.62 -10.28
C THR A 266 0.34 -16.42 -9.95
N GLN A 267 -0.60 -16.08 -10.84
CA GLN A 267 -1.56 -15.00 -10.60
C GLN A 267 -2.47 -15.31 -9.41
N LEU A 268 -3.06 -16.50 -9.34
CA LEU A 268 -3.94 -16.92 -8.24
C LEU A 268 -3.20 -16.92 -6.90
N LYS A 269 -1.95 -17.42 -6.87
CA LYS A 269 -1.09 -17.34 -5.68
C LYS A 269 -0.81 -15.90 -5.28
N ALA A 270 -0.54 -15.01 -6.23
CA ALA A 270 -0.29 -13.60 -5.95
C ALA A 270 -1.54 -12.89 -5.41
N GLU A 271 -2.72 -13.17 -5.98
CA GLU A 271 -4.01 -12.66 -5.50
C GLU A 271 -4.32 -13.16 -4.08
N GLU A 272 -4.11 -14.45 -3.81
CA GLU A 272 -4.32 -15.03 -2.48
C GLU A 272 -3.31 -14.49 -1.45
N ASN A 273 -2.03 -14.38 -1.79
CA ASN A 273 -1.03 -13.76 -0.92
C ASN A 273 -1.37 -12.30 -0.61
N LYS A 274 -1.88 -11.56 -1.59
CA LYS A 274 -2.35 -10.18 -1.37
C LYS A 274 -3.54 -10.15 -0.41
N ARG A 275 -4.52 -11.05 -0.59
CA ARG A 275 -5.67 -11.20 0.31
C ARG A 275 -5.25 -11.51 1.75
N VAL A 276 -4.35 -12.48 1.93
CA VAL A 276 -3.82 -12.86 3.26
C VAL A 276 -3.05 -11.71 3.88
N SER A 277 -2.19 -11.02 3.11
CA SER A 277 -1.44 -9.87 3.60
C SER A 277 -2.34 -8.70 4.04
N GLU A 278 -3.39 -8.41 3.27
CA GLU A 278 -4.37 -7.39 3.60
C GLU A 278 -5.16 -7.77 4.86
N ALA A 279 -5.64 -9.01 4.95
CA ALA A 279 -6.30 -9.54 6.14
C ALA A 279 -5.40 -9.42 7.40
N GLY A 280 -4.10 -9.71 7.28
CA GLY A 280 -3.14 -9.56 8.37
C GLY A 280 -2.95 -8.11 8.83
N LYS A 281 -2.98 -7.13 7.91
CA LYS A 281 -2.92 -5.70 8.27
C LYS A 281 -4.15 -5.27 9.07
N TYR A 282 -5.35 -5.60 8.59
CA TYR A 282 -6.60 -5.27 9.28
C TYR A 282 -6.73 -5.99 10.62
N LEU A 283 -6.29 -7.25 10.72
CA LEU A 283 -6.23 -7.96 11.99
C LEU A 283 -5.31 -7.24 12.98
N ASN A 284 -4.12 -6.79 12.55
CA ASN A 284 -3.18 -6.11 13.45
C ASN A 284 -3.73 -4.75 13.93
N GLU A 285 -4.43 -4.01 13.08
CA GLU A 285 -5.12 -2.78 13.48
C GLU A 285 -6.26 -3.05 14.46
N TYR A 286 -7.12 -4.03 14.15
CA TYR A 286 -8.17 -4.48 15.06
C TYR A 286 -7.61 -4.94 16.41
N LYS A 287 -6.53 -5.72 16.40
CA LYS A 287 -5.80 -6.15 17.60
C LYS A 287 -5.32 -4.96 18.41
N SER A 288 -4.68 -3.99 17.78
CA SER A 288 -4.23 -2.76 18.46
C SER A 288 -5.39 -2.07 19.18
N ASN A 289 -6.53 -1.91 18.50
CA ASN A 289 -7.71 -1.26 19.06
C ASN A 289 -8.32 -2.06 20.21
N VAL A 290 -8.50 -3.37 20.05
CA VAL A 290 -9.03 -4.27 21.08
C VAL A 290 -8.16 -4.28 22.33
N LEU A 291 -6.84 -4.27 22.17
CA LEU A 291 -5.88 -4.25 23.28
C LEU A 291 -5.87 -2.94 24.06
N THR A 292 -6.46 -1.85 23.53
CA THR A 292 -6.70 -0.63 24.33
C THR A 292 -7.85 -0.79 25.33
N GLY A 293 -8.69 -1.81 25.16
CA GLY A 293 -9.93 -1.97 25.93
C GLY A 293 -11.00 -0.93 25.58
N ARG A 294 -10.91 -0.26 24.42
CA ARG A 294 -11.97 0.62 23.92
C ARG A 294 -13.07 -0.18 23.21
N ALA A 295 -14.28 0.36 23.21
CA ALA A 295 -15.39 -0.21 22.44
C ALA A 295 -15.04 -0.20 20.95
N GLN A 296 -15.31 -1.32 20.28
CA GLN A 296 -15.10 -1.45 18.83
C GLN A 296 -16.37 -1.08 18.09
N ASP A 297 -16.20 -0.45 16.92
CA ASP A 297 -17.29 -0.22 15.98
C ASP A 297 -17.74 -1.56 15.38
N LYS A 298 -19.06 -1.82 15.39
CA LYS A 298 -19.62 -3.09 14.96
C LYS A 298 -19.49 -3.33 13.45
N ASP A 299 -19.58 -2.26 12.65
CA ASP A 299 -19.46 -2.36 11.19
C ASP A 299 -18.01 -2.59 10.81
N TYR A 300 -17.07 -1.95 11.51
CA TYR A 300 -15.64 -2.23 11.37
C TYR A 300 -15.32 -3.69 11.74
N GLU A 301 -15.82 -4.18 12.87
CA GLU A 301 -15.61 -5.57 13.32
C GLU A 301 -16.15 -6.59 12.30
N ALA A 302 -17.33 -6.34 11.72
CA ALA A 302 -17.92 -7.20 10.69
C ALA A 302 -17.08 -7.24 9.40
N ASN A 303 -16.52 -6.09 8.98
CA ASN A 303 -15.63 -6.02 7.82
C ASN A 303 -14.35 -6.84 8.04
N VAL A 304 -13.68 -6.67 9.20
CA VAL A 304 -12.49 -7.45 9.54
C VAL A 304 -12.80 -8.95 9.57
N ALA A 305 -13.96 -9.36 10.11
CA ALA A 305 -14.39 -10.75 10.12
C ALA A 305 -14.48 -11.36 8.70
N GLN A 306 -15.00 -10.60 7.74
CA GLN A 306 -15.11 -11.03 6.35
C GLN A 306 -13.74 -11.16 5.67
N LEU A 307 -12.82 -10.23 5.94
CA LEU A 307 -11.48 -10.23 5.34
C LEU A 307 -10.62 -11.40 5.81
N VAL A 308 -10.70 -11.74 7.11
CA VAL A 308 -9.90 -12.84 7.69
C VAL A 308 -10.50 -14.22 7.47
N ALA A 309 -11.75 -14.33 7.03
CA ALA A 309 -12.43 -15.60 6.84
C ALA A 309 -11.64 -16.51 5.87
N GLY A 310 -11.42 -17.76 6.28
CA GLY A 310 -10.65 -18.74 5.50
C GLY A 310 -9.17 -18.41 5.34
N THR A 311 -8.62 -17.51 6.15
CA THR A 311 -7.16 -17.26 6.24
C THR A 311 -6.59 -17.82 7.55
N GLU A 312 -5.27 -17.87 7.67
CA GLU A 312 -4.59 -18.19 8.94
C GLU A 312 -4.89 -17.18 10.08
N HIS A 313 -5.47 -16.02 9.77
CA HIS A 313 -5.77 -14.95 10.74
C HIS A 313 -7.13 -15.10 11.43
N GLU A 314 -7.99 -16.01 10.95
CA GLU A 314 -9.38 -16.15 11.44
C GLU A 314 -9.45 -16.54 12.93
N SER A 315 -8.57 -17.42 13.40
CA SER A 315 -8.57 -17.89 14.79
C SER A 315 -8.16 -16.78 15.78
N GLU A 316 -7.15 -15.99 15.44
CA GLU A 316 -6.72 -14.85 16.26
C GLU A 316 -7.80 -13.77 16.29
N PHE A 317 -8.47 -13.50 15.16
CA PHE A 317 -9.62 -12.59 15.13
C PHE A 317 -10.75 -13.04 16.07
N LYS A 318 -11.17 -14.31 15.99
CA LYS A 318 -12.21 -14.88 16.87
C LYS A 318 -11.83 -14.79 18.35
N PHE A 319 -10.57 -15.05 18.68
CA PHE A 319 -10.07 -14.88 20.04
C PHE A 319 -10.18 -13.41 20.51
N LEU A 320 -9.70 -12.46 19.71
CA LEU A 320 -9.76 -11.03 20.04
C LEU A 320 -11.20 -10.53 20.16
N GLN A 321 -12.09 -10.97 19.28
CA GLN A 321 -13.52 -10.66 19.33
C GLN A 321 -14.16 -11.14 20.65
N GLN A 322 -13.89 -12.38 21.05
CA GLN A 322 -14.40 -12.92 22.32
C GLN A 322 -13.85 -12.18 23.55
N GLN A 323 -12.58 -11.76 23.51
CA GLN A 323 -11.94 -11.07 24.63
C GLN A 323 -12.19 -9.55 24.67
N SER A 324 -12.64 -8.94 23.58
CA SER A 324 -12.85 -7.49 23.47
C SER A 324 -13.69 -6.92 24.63
N VAL A 325 -14.82 -7.56 24.96
CA VAL A 325 -15.68 -7.15 26.08
C VAL A 325 -14.98 -7.29 27.44
N ASN A 326 -14.14 -8.30 27.61
CA ASN A 326 -13.39 -8.51 28.85
C ASN A 326 -12.29 -7.45 29.02
N PHE A 327 -11.60 -7.08 27.94
CA PHE A 327 -10.63 -5.98 27.95
C PHE A 327 -11.30 -4.65 28.23
N GLN A 328 -12.48 -4.38 27.67
CA GLN A 328 -13.27 -3.17 27.99
C GLN A 328 -13.67 -3.11 29.47
N LYS A 329 -14.21 -4.21 30.01
CA LYS A 329 -14.56 -4.31 31.43
C LYS A 329 -13.34 -4.11 32.34
N PHE A 330 -12.18 -4.59 31.93
CA PHE A 330 -10.92 -4.39 32.67
C PHE A 330 -10.43 -2.94 32.57
N ALA A 331 -10.44 -2.34 31.38
CA ALA A 331 -10.03 -0.94 31.14
C ALA A 331 -10.85 0.07 31.97
N ASN A 332 -12.12 -0.21 32.19
CA ASN A 332 -13.02 0.63 32.97
C ASN A 332 -12.79 0.58 34.49
N LYS A 333 -11.98 -0.35 35.01
CA LYS A 333 -11.66 -0.45 36.45
C LYS A 333 -10.61 0.56 36.87
N SER A 334 -10.57 0.90 38.15
CA SER A 334 -9.48 1.74 38.70
C SER A 334 -8.13 1.00 38.65
N THR A 335 -7.02 1.74 38.62
CA THR A 335 -5.69 1.14 38.56
C THR A 335 -5.39 0.19 39.74
N PRO A 336 -5.85 0.40 40.99
CA PRO A 336 -5.70 -0.59 42.05
C PRO A 336 -6.48 -1.89 41.79
N GLU A 337 -7.71 -1.79 41.26
CA GLU A 337 -8.52 -2.96 40.91
C GLU A 337 -7.92 -3.73 39.73
N GLN A 338 -7.39 -3.02 38.73
CA GLN A 338 -6.67 -3.62 37.60
C GLN A 338 -5.44 -4.40 38.09
N GLN A 339 -4.62 -3.80 38.98
CA GLN A 339 -3.47 -4.48 39.56
C GLN A 339 -3.88 -5.72 40.37
N ALA A 340 -4.97 -5.65 41.13
CA ALA A 340 -5.49 -6.80 41.87
C ALA A 340 -5.90 -7.95 40.93
N LEU A 341 -6.57 -7.63 39.81
CA LEU A 341 -6.96 -8.63 38.81
C LEU A 341 -5.77 -9.21 38.05
N ILE A 342 -4.76 -8.40 37.71
CA ILE A 342 -3.50 -8.88 37.13
C ILE A 342 -2.84 -9.89 38.08
N ASN A 343 -2.75 -9.56 39.38
CA ASN A 343 -2.15 -10.44 40.37
C ASN A 343 -2.96 -11.73 40.53
N ALA A 344 -4.29 -11.65 40.51
CA ALA A 344 -5.16 -12.82 40.54
C ALA A 344 -4.97 -13.72 39.30
N GLN A 345 -4.86 -13.13 38.10
CA GLN A 345 -4.60 -13.87 36.86
C GLN A 345 -3.23 -14.57 36.91
N LYS A 346 -2.17 -13.87 37.35
CA LYS A 346 -0.83 -14.47 37.56
C LYS A 346 -0.87 -15.64 38.55
N ALA A 347 -1.61 -15.50 39.66
CA ALA A 347 -1.77 -16.56 40.65
C ALA A 347 -2.52 -17.76 40.07
N LYS A 348 -3.59 -17.54 39.30
CA LYS A 348 -4.34 -18.59 38.59
C LYS A 348 -3.44 -19.35 37.62
N MET A 349 -2.68 -18.64 36.79
CA MET A 349 -1.75 -19.27 35.83
C MET A 349 -0.63 -20.07 36.52
N LYS A 350 -0.18 -19.65 37.70
CA LYS A 350 0.84 -20.39 38.48
C LYS A 350 0.28 -21.66 39.15
N ASN A 351 -0.99 -21.62 39.57
CA ASN A 351 -1.59 -22.65 40.42
C ASN A 351 -2.55 -23.59 39.69
N SER A 352 -2.81 -23.39 38.39
CA SER A 352 -3.69 -24.25 37.61
C SER A 352 -3.08 -24.58 36.25
N SER A 353 -3.11 -25.85 35.86
CA SER A 353 -2.79 -26.30 34.51
C SER A 353 -3.94 -25.95 33.58
N SER A 354 -3.88 -24.75 33.00
CA SER A 354 -4.83 -24.32 31.96
C SER A 354 -4.61 -25.13 30.70
N ALA A 355 -5.71 -25.60 30.08
CA ALA A 355 -5.67 -26.23 28.75
C ALA A 355 -5.26 -25.22 27.64
N SER A 356 -5.25 -23.92 27.93
CA SER A 356 -4.98 -22.83 27.01
C SER A 356 -3.98 -21.80 27.60
N ALA A 357 -2.83 -22.26 28.08
CA ALA A 357 -1.82 -21.41 28.72
C ALA A 357 -1.36 -20.22 27.84
N ALA A 358 -1.27 -20.41 26.53
CA ALA A 358 -0.91 -19.35 25.58
C ALA A 358 -1.98 -18.25 25.50
N ASP A 359 -3.26 -18.59 25.58
CA ASP A 359 -4.36 -17.62 25.56
C ASP A 359 -4.45 -16.84 26.88
N ASP A 360 -4.21 -17.52 28.01
CA ASP A 360 -4.10 -16.88 29.32
C ASP A 360 -2.94 -15.87 29.36
N GLU A 361 -1.81 -16.19 28.72
CA GLU A 361 -0.67 -15.27 28.58
C GLU A 361 -1.01 -14.06 27.68
N LYS A 362 -1.71 -14.26 26.56
CA LYS A 362 -2.22 -13.16 25.72
C LYS A 362 -3.13 -12.22 26.50
N VAL A 363 -4.07 -12.76 27.28
CA VAL A 363 -4.98 -11.97 28.13
C VAL A 363 -4.21 -11.20 29.20
N LEU A 364 -3.25 -11.85 29.87
CA LEU A 364 -2.43 -11.20 30.89
C LEU A 364 -1.63 -10.03 30.30
N ASN A 365 -0.98 -10.23 29.15
CA ASN A 365 -0.21 -9.18 28.48
C ASN A 365 -1.10 -7.98 28.09
N ALA A 366 -2.33 -8.24 27.64
CA ALA A 366 -3.31 -7.19 27.37
C ALA A 366 -3.66 -6.40 28.64
N TYR A 367 -3.95 -7.09 29.75
CA TYR A 367 -4.24 -6.45 31.03
C TYR A 367 -3.07 -5.61 31.54
N GLU A 368 -1.84 -6.11 31.43
CA GLU A 368 -0.64 -5.36 31.85
C GLU A 368 -0.42 -4.11 31.00
N SER A 369 -0.65 -4.18 29.68
CA SER A 369 -0.56 -3.01 28.81
C SER A 369 -1.61 -1.96 29.15
N ILE A 370 -2.89 -2.36 29.24
CA ILE A 370 -4.00 -1.47 29.60
C ILE A 370 -3.73 -0.80 30.95
N TYR A 371 -3.26 -1.57 31.94
CA TYR A 371 -2.91 -1.04 33.26
C TYR A 371 -1.77 -0.02 33.19
N ARG A 372 -0.67 -0.34 32.51
CA ARG A 372 0.48 0.56 32.39
C ARG A 372 0.08 1.88 31.72
N ASP A 373 -0.67 1.79 30.62
CA ASP A 373 -1.08 2.96 29.84
C ASP A 373 -2.04 3.82 30.67
N LYS A 374 -3.03 3.22 31.34
CA LYS A 374 -3.93 3.94 32.26
C LYS A 374 -3.17 4.58 33.42
N LEU A 375 -2.26 3.85 34.06
CA LEU A 375 -1.44 4.33 35.17
C LEU A 375 -0.60 5.56 34.76
N GLN A 376 -0.05 5.53 33.55
CA GLN A 376 0.68 6.66 32.98
C GLN A 376 -0.27 7.84 32.75
N THR A 377 -1.41 7.62 32.09
CA THR A 377 -2.40 8.68 31.83
C THR A 377 -2.87 9.35 33.11
N VAL A 378 -3.27 8.60 34.15
CA VAL A 378 -3.75 9.20 35.41
C VAL A 378 -2.67 9.95 36.21
N LYS A 379 -1.38 9.66 35.99
CA LYS A 379 -0.26 10.36 36.63
C LYS A 379 0.21 11.57 35.82
N ASP A 380 0.29 11.42 34.51
CA ASP A 380 0.95 12.37 33.64
C ASP A 380 -0.05 13.33 32.99
N ASN A 381 -1.19 12.81 32.54
CA ASN A 381 -2.27 13.56 31.90
C ASN A 381 -3.66 13.19 32.45
N PRO A 382 -3.98 13.51 33.72
CA PRO A 382 -5.26 13.15 34.33
C PRO A 382 -6.46 13.82 33.63
N ASN A 383 -6.27 14.95 32.93
CA ASN A 383 -7.31 15.56 32.11
C ASN A 383 -7.68 14.66 30.91
N GLN A 384 -6.73 13.97 30.30
CA GLN A 384 -7.05 12.95 29.30
C GLN A 384 -7.88 11.82 29.91
N ALA A 385 -7.52 11.31 31.09
CA ALA A 385 -8.31 10.27 31.76
C ALA A 385 -9.76 10.72 32.05
N VAL A 386 -9.95 12.00 32.41
CA VAL A 386 -11.29 12.60 32.60
C VAL A 386 -12.08 12.59 31.28
N ARG A 387 -11.47 13.02 30.16
CA ARG A 387 -12.11 12.98 28.83
C ARG A 387 -12.47 11.56 28.41
N GLU A 388 -11.57 10.60 28.63
CA GLU A 388 -11.79 9.17 28.33
C GLU A 388 -12.94 8.57 29.15
N ALA A 389 -13.18 9.10 30.36
CA ALA A 389 -14.33 8.74 31.19
C ALA A 389 -15.64 9.47 30.79
N GLY A 390 -15.63 10.28 29.73
CA GLY A 390 -16.78 11.06 29.25
C GLY A 390 -17.12 12.27 30.12
N LEU A 391 -16.23 12.68 31.02
CA LEU A 391 -16.41 13.85 31.87
C LEU A 391 -15.85 15.11 31.16
N LYS A 392 -16.46 16.26 31.45
CA LYS A 392 -16.03 17.55 30.88
C LYS A 392 -14.69 17.99 31.47
N VAL A 393 -13.81 18.48 30.61
CA VAL A 393 -12.58 19.22 30.95
C VAL A 393 -12.70 20.61 30.36
N ASN A 394 -12.52 21.64 31.19
CA ASN A 394 -12.47 23.03 30.78
C ASN A 394 -11.06 23.39 30.29
N GLU A 395 -10.98 24.22 29.25
CA GLU A 395 -9.73 24.78 28.75
C GLU A 395 -9.28 25.93 29.65
N LEU A 396 -8.01 25.92 30.06
CA LEU A 396 -7.46 26.83 31.06
C LEU A 396 -6.28 27.64 30.50
N GLY A 397 -6.39 28.09 29.25
CA GLY A 397 -5.37 28.87 28.57
C GLY A 397 -5.08 30.24 29.20
N GLY A 398 -3.99 30.86 28.76
CA GLY A 398 -3.49 32.12 29.32
C GLY A 398 -4.39 33.33 29.04
N MET A 399 -5.09 33.35 27.90
CA MET A 399 -6.03 34.43 27.56
C MET A 399 -7.20 34.49 28.55
N LEU A 400 -7.82 33.33 28.83
CA LEU A 400 -8.92 33.24 29.78
C LEU A 400 -8.50 33.73 31.18
N LEU A 401 -7.29 33.36 31.63
CA LEU A 401 -6.75 33.84 32.91
C LEU A 401 -6.61 35.37 32.95
N LYS A 402 -6.29 36.01 31.81
CA LYS A 402 -6.12 37.47 31.71
C LYS A 402 -7.45 38.23 31.62
N THR A 403 -8.42 37.69 30.89
CA THR A 403 -9.69 38.38 30.59
C THR A 403 -10.81 38.04 31.57
N ASP A 404 -10.85 36.82 32.10
CA ASP A 404 -11.84 36.34 33.07
C ASP A 404 -11.21 35.35 34.07
N ALA A 405 -10.52 35.91 35.06
CA ALA A 405 -9.92 35.11 36.13
C ALA A 405 -10.97 34.35 36.97
N ALA A 406 -12.23 34.83 37.04
CA ALA A 406 -13.27 34.18 37.83
C ALA A 406 -13.76 32.89 37.16
N GLY A 407 -14.00 32.94 35.85
CA GLY A 407 -14.30 31.76 35.03
C GLY A 407 -13.12 30.80 34.91
N TRP A 408 -11.90 31.32 34.84
CA TRP A 408 -10.69 30.48 34.90
C TRP A 408 -10.60 29.68 36.21
N ILE A 409 -10.88 30.33 37.36
CA ILE A 409 -10.92 29.65 38.67
C ILE A 409 -11.98 28.55 38.68
N ASP A 410 -13.20 28.83 38.19
CA ASP A 410 -14.27 27.83 38.14
C ASP A 410 -13.85 26.62 37.31
N GLY A 411 -13.28 26.86 36.12
CA GLY A 411 -12.77 25.80 35.27
C GLY A 411 -11.69 24.95 35.93
N ALA A 412 -10.77 25.57 36.69
CA ALA A 412 -9.73 24.85 37.43
C ALA A 412 -10.30 24.00 38.58
N ILE A 413 -11.30 24.51 39.29
CA ILE A 413 -11.98 23.76 40.35
C ILE A 413 -12.75 22.57 39.77
N ASP A 414 -13.48 22.79 38.68
CA ASP A 414 -14.22 21.76 37.96
C ASP A 414 -13.28 20.66 37.45
N ASN A 415 -12.18 21.02 36.79
CA ASN A 415 -11.20 20.04 36.30
C ASN A 415 -10.63 19.20 37.46
N GLY A 416 -10.22 19.84 38.57
CA GLY A 416 -9.73 19.14 39.75
C GLY A 416 -10.79 18.22 40.37
N THR A 417 -12.04 18.66 40.41
CA THR A 417 -13.17 17.86 40.93
C THR A 417 -13.46 16.66 40.03
N SER A 418 -13.48 16.85 38.70
CA SER A 418 -13.63 15.78 37.72
C SER A 418 -12.52 14.74 37.81
N GLN A 419 -11.28 15.16 38.03
CA GLN A 419 -10.15 14.25 38.26
C GLN A 419 -10.38 13.40 39.53
N LEU A 420 -10.81 14.01 40.64
CA LEU A 420 -11.13 13.27 41.86
C LEU A 420 -12.35 12.35 41.71
N ALA A 421 -13.29 12.69 40.82
CA ALA A 421 -14.48 11.89 40.55
C ALA A 421 -14.17 10.53 39.92
N LEU A 422 -13.00 10.39 39.28
CA LEU A 422 -12.50 9.11 38.76
C LEU A 422 -12.22 8.08 39.87
N LYS A 423 -12.11 8.52 41.14
CA LYS A 423 -11.88 7.66 42.33
C LYS A 423 -10.67 6.73 42.23
N ASP A 424 -9.67 7.11 41.43
CA ASP A 424 -8.44 6.34 41.29
C ASP A 424 -7.37 6.86 42.27
N ALA A 425 -6.83 5.96 43.10
CA ALA A 425 -5.86 6.29 44.13
C ALA A 425 -4.50 6.76 43.59
N ASN A 426 -4.18 6.46 42.32
CA ASN A 426 -2.92 6.83 41.68
C ASN A 426 -2.99 8.15 40.90
N ILE A 427 -4.15 8.82 40.86
CA ILE A 427 -4.29 10.13 40.20
C ILE A 427 -3.38 11.14 40.88
N LYS A 428 -2.58 11.84 40.06
CA LYS A 428 -1.89 13.07 40.46
C LYS A 428 -2.69 14.25 40.00
N LEU A 429 -3.25 15.03 40.93
CA LEU A 429 -4.05 16.20 40.57
C LEU A 429 -3.23 17.18 39.72
N LYS A 430 -3.75 17.46 38.52
CA LYS A 430 -3.21 18.46 37.59
C LYS A 430 -4.38 19.17 36.90
N PRO A 431 -5.08 20.09 37.59
CA PRO A 431 -6.26 20.75 37.04
C PRO A 431 -6.05 21.47 35.69
N ILE A 432 -4.84 21.96 35.41
CA ILE A 432 -4.47 22.58 34.13
C ILE A 432 -3.97 21.48 33.18
N SER A 433 -4.50 21.45 31.96
CA SER A 433 -4.10 20.50 30.92
C SER A 433 -2.64 20.72 30.48
N ALA A 434 -2.00 19.69 29.91
CA ALA A 434 -0.62 19.82 29.46
C ALA A 434 -0.52 20.82 28.29
N GLU A 435 -1.59 20.92 27.51
CA GLU A 435 -1.75 21.79 26.35
C GLU A 435 -1.87 23.26 26.79
N ASP A 436 -2.65 23.55 27.83
CA ASP A 436 -2.89 24.92 28.32
C ASP A 436 -1.76 25.44 29.23
N LEU A 437 -1.03 24.53 29.88
CA LEU A 437 -0.09 24.87 30.95
C LEU A 437 0.99 25.90 30.55
N PRO A 438 1.62 25.85 29.37
CA PRO A 438 2.63 26.84 28.98
C PRO A 438 2.08 28.27 28.95
N GLU A 439 0.89 28.47 28.36
CA GLU A 439 0.28 29.79 28.25
C GLU A 439 -0.28 30.27 29.58
N ALA A 440 -0.90 29.38 30.36
CA ALA A 440 -1.38 29.69 31.70
C ALA A 440 -0.25 30.13 32.63
N LYS A 441 0.91 29.45 32.57
CA LYS A 441 2.12 29.83 33.31
C LYS A 441 2.61 31.21 32.92
N LYS A 442 2.73 31.48 31.62
CA LYS A 442 3.17 32.79 31.12
C LYS A 442 2.22 33.90 31.59
N ALA A 443 0.91 33.68 31.46
CA ALA A 443 -0.09 34.62 31.92
C ALA A 443 -0.05 34.85 33.43
N PHE A 444 0.13 33.78 34.22
CA PHE A 444 0.31 33.89 35.66
C PHE A 444 1.60 34.62 36.03
N ASP A 445 2.71 34.36 35.34
CA ASP A 445 3.98 35.04 35.59
C ASP A 445 3.89 36.55 35.36
N ASP A 446 3.23 36.95 34.27
CA ASP A 446 2.96 38.36 33.90
C ASP A 446 2.04 39.09 34.91
N MET A 447 1.30 38.37 35.76
CA MET A 447 0.39 38.99 36.73
C MET A 447 1.15 39.77 37.82
N SER A 448 0.58 40.91 38.20
CA SER A 448 1.03 41.67 39.37
C SER A 448 0.87 40.87 40.67
N VAL A 449 1.55 41.31 41.74
CA VAL A 449 1.43 40.71 43.08
C VAL A 449 -0.05 40.65 43.53
N ASP A 450 -0.80 41.75 43.37
CA ASP A 450 -2.21 41.81 43.77
C ASP A 450 -3.10 40.89 42.93
N GLN A 451 -2.86 40.80 41.61
CA GLN A 451 -3.58 39.87 40.75
C GLN A 451 -3.35 38.41 41.17
N LYS A 452 -2.11 38.03 41.49
CA LYS A 452 -1.78 36.68 42.00
C LYS A 452 -2.45 36.42 43.35
N LEU A 453 -2.43 37.38 44.27
CA LEU A 453 -3.08 37.25 45.58
C LEU A 453 -4.61 37.13 45.46
N ASN A 454 -5.21 37.86 44.52
CA ASN A 454 -6.64 37.79 44.23
C ASN A 454 -7.02 36.44 43.61
N LEU A 455 -6.21 35.91 42.67
CA LEU A 455 -6.39 34.57 42.11
C LEU A 455 -6.33 33.49 43.20
N ILE A 456 -5.29 33.53 44.05
CA ILE A 456 -5.11 32.63 45.18
C ILE A 456 -6.32 32.70 46.13
N GLY A 457 -6.72 33.91 46.53
CA GLY A 457 -7.85 34.14 47.41
C GLY A 457 -9.18 33.65 46.80
N GLY A 458 -9.38 33.88 45.50
CA GLY A 458 -10.55 33.41 44.75
C GLY A 458 -10.66 31.89 44.74
N MET A 459 -9.55 31.19 44.44
CA MET A 459 -9.50 29.72 44.50
C MET A 459 -9.81 29.18 45.90
N ILE A 460 -9.20 29.76 46.95
CA ILE A 460 -9.44 29.33 48.34
C ILE A 460 -10.90 29.54 48.73
N ASN A 461 -11.48 30.70 48.37
CA ASN A 461 -12.86 31.03 48.71
C ASN A 461 -13.85 30.10 48.00
N LYS A 462 -13.67 29.87 46.69
CA LYS A 462 -14.58 29.03 45.90
C LYS A 462 -14.44 27.53 46.22
N THR A 463 -13.29 27.09 46.72
CA THR A 463 -13.09 25.70 47.16
C THR A 463 -13.53 25.44 48.61
N LYS A 464 -13.99 26.47 49.33
CA LYS A 464 -14.45 26.32 50.72
C LYS A 464 -15.68 25.40 50.76
N GLY A 465 -15.58 24.31 51.54
CA GLY A 465 -16.65 23.31 51.65
C GLY A 465 -16.62 22.24 50.55
N ILE A 466 -15.77 22.38 49.53
CA ILE A 466 -15.53 21.32 48.54
C ILE A 466 -14.59 20.28 49.16
N LYS A 467 -14.96 19.00 49.08
CA LYS A 467 -14.11 17.88 49.51
C LYS A 467 -12.78 17.93 48.75
N ASN A 468 -11.66 17.90 49.48
CA ASN A 468 -10.31 18.05 48.93
C ASN A 468 -10.04 19.39 48.22
N GLY A 469 -10.80 20.45 48.52
CA GLY A 469 -10.61 21.78 47.94
C GLY A 469 -9.18 22.31 48.09
N ALA A 470 -8.55 22.06 49.25
CA ALA A 470 -7.15 22.41 49.50
C ALA A 470 -6.15 21.74 48.55
N SER A 471 -6.40 20.49 48.20
CA SER A 471 -5.59 19.75 47.24
C SER A 471 -5.76 20.29 45.82
N ILE A 472 -6.97 20.73 45.45
CA ILE A 472 -7.26 21.29 44.12
C ILE A 472 -6.50 22.60 43.92
N TRP A 473 -6.71 23.61 44.77
CA TRP A 473 -6.01 24.88 44.59
C TRP A 473 -4.50 24.76 44.80
N GLY A 474 -4.06 23.86 45.69
CA GLY A 474 -2.64 23.58 45.89
C GLY A 474 -1.98 22.98 44.65
N ALA A 475 -2.64 22.05 43.98
CA ALA A 475 -2.18 21.47 42.71
C ALA A 475 -2.16 22.51 41.59
N THR A 476 -3.22 23.33 41.46
CA THR A 476 -3.29 24.42 40.46
C THR A 476 -2.13 25.41 40.64
N LEU A 477 -1.88 25.86 41.87
CA LEU A 477 -0.76 26.77 42.18
C LEU A 477 0.60 26.11 41.94
N GLY A 478 0.74 24.83 42.28
CA GLY A 478 1.96 24.06 41.97
C GLY A 478 2.23 23.98 40.47
N GLN A 479 1.19 23.81 39.65
CA GLN A 479 1.30 23.82 38.19
C GLN A 479 1.71 25.19 37.65
N LEU A 480 1.01 26.26 38.04
CA LEU A 480 1.30 27.63 37.61
C LEU A 480 2.70 28.09 38.06
N GLY A 481 3.10 27.75 39.28
CA GLY A 481 4.41 28.07 39.85
C GLY A 481 5.55 27.19 39.33
N ALA A 482 5.31 26.28 38.39
CA ALA A 482 6.29 25.31 37.90
C ALA A 482 6.99 24.50 39.02
N GLY A 483 6.24 24.16 40.07
CA GLY A 483 6.74 23.44 41.24
C GLY A 483 7.30 24.33 42.36
N ASP A 484 7.37 25.65 42.17
CA ASP A 484 7.75 26.59 43.24
C ASP A 484 6.73 26.54 44.38
N GLN A 485 7.21 26.07 45.53
CA GLN A 485 6.40 25.87 46.73
C GLN A 485 5.98 27.19 47.38
N ASN A 486 6.60 28.33 47.02
CA ASN A 486 6.24 29.63 47.56
C ASN A 486 4.80 30.03 47.22
N TYR A 487 4.29 29.69 46.03
CA TYR A 487 2.89 30.00 45.67
C TYR A 487 1.90 29.19 46.51
N ILE A 488 2.20 27.91 46.77
CA ILE A 488 1.41 27.06 47.66
C ILE A 488 1.49 27.59 49.10
N ALA A 489 2.68 27.96 49.57
CA ALA A 489 2.90 28.54 50.89
C ALA A 489 2.16 29.87 51.07
N ALA A 490 2.13 30.73 50.04
CA ALA A 490 1.32 31.94 50.03
C ALA A 490 -0.18 31.63 50.11
N GLY A 491 -0.65 30.59 49.42
CA GLY A 491 -2.02 30.09 49.55
C GLY A 491 -2.35 29.62 50.96
N LEU A 492 -1.47 28.83 51.59
CA LEU A 492 -1.61 28.43 52.98
C LEU A 492 -1.60 29.62 53.94
N ALA A 493 -0.70 30.58 53.74
CA ALA A 493 -0.63 31.80 54.53
C ALA A 493 -1.88 32.66 54.37
N LYS A 494 -2.44 32.75 53.16
CA LYS A 494 -3.69 33.49 52.88
C LYS A 494 -4.90 32.80 53.50
N MET A 495 -5.03 31.48 53.34
CA MET A 495 -6.12 30.67 53.90
C MET A 495 -6.16 30.76 55.43
N ASN A 496 -5.00 30.68 56.06
CA ASN A 496 -4.87 30.79 57.51
C ASN A 496 -4.71 32.23 57.99
N GLY A 497 -4.72 33.23 57.11
CA GLY A 497 -4.51 34.64 57.44
C GLY A 497 -3.28 34.92 58.32
N TYR A 498 -2.14 34.31 57.98
CA TYR A 498 -0.87 34.54 58.67
C TYR A 498 -0.31 35.92 58.32
N GLY A 499 0.29 36.59 59.30
CA GLY A 499 0.90 37.90 59.14
C GLY A 499 1.98 38.15 60.19
N SER A 500 2.80 39.17 59.95
CA SER A 500 3.81 39.61 60.91
C SER A 500 3.17 40.38 62.07
N THR A 501 3.91 40.53 63.17
CA THR A 501 3.54 41.40 64.29
C THR A 501 3.42 42.88 63.91
N ALA A 502 3.95 43.28 62.75
CA ALA A 502 3.81 44.61 62.16
C ALA A 502 2.57 44.75 61.24
N GLY A 503 1.69 43.74 61.20
CA GLY A 503 0.45 43.78 60.42
C GLY A 503 0.61 43.47 58.93
N ARG A 504 1.81 43.07 58.47
CA ARG A 504 2.06 42.72 57.06
C ARG A 504 1.57 41.29 56.77
N PRO A 505 0.67 41.08 55.79
CA PRO A 505 0.23 39.73 55.42
C PRO A 505 1.39 38.90 54.87
N LEU A 506 1.60 37.70 55.42
CA LEU A 506 2.70 36.82 55.02
C LEU A 506 2.58 36.39 53.55
N ALA A 507 1.36 36.14 53.07
CA ALA A 507 1.10 35.79 51.67
C ALA A 507 1.62 36.88 50.71
N THR A 508 1.43 38.16 51.04
CA THR A 508 1.93 39.28 50.23
C THR A 508 3.44 39.28 50.17
N SER A 509 4.10 39.11 51.32
CA SER A 509 5.56 39.05 51.39
C SER A 509 6.16 37.88 50.61
N ILE A 510 5.51 36.71 50.64
CA ILE A 510 5.96 35.54 49.88
C ILE A 510 5.85 35.80 48.38
N ILE A 511 4.71 36.32 47.89
CA ILE A 511 4.50 36.54 46.45
C ILE A 511 5.43 37.65 45.93
N ASN A 512 5.51 38.79 46.63
CA ASN A 512 6.40 39.87 46.22
C ASN A 512 7.86 39.43 46.22
N GLY A 513 8.32 38.81 47.32
CA GLY A 513 9.66 38.28 47.45
C GLY A 513 10.04 37.26 46.37
N THR A 514 9.10 36.38 46.01
CA THR A 514 9.30 35.40 44.94
C THR A 514 9.48 36.10 43.58
N GLN A 515 8.74 37.18 43.30
CA GLN A 515 8.93 37.96 42.07
C GLN A 515 10.29 38.66 42.03
N ILE A 516 10.70 39.32 43.13
CA ILE A 516 12.01 39.97 43.25
C ILE A 516 13.15 38.98 42.96
N LEU A 517 13.08 37.80 43.59
CA LEU A 517 14.05 36.73 43.42
C LEU A 517 14.08 36.20 41.99
N LYS A 518 12.90 36.02 41.37
CA LYS A 518 12.78 35.53 39.99
C LYS A 518 13.33 36.55 38.97
N ASN A 519 13.04 37.83 39.18
CA ASN A 519 13.47 38.93 38.32
C ASN A 519 14.93 39.35 38.57
N LYS A 520 15.59 38.76 39.58
CA LYS A 520 16.97 39.09 40.01
C LYS A 520 17.14 40.59 40.33
N GLN A 521 16.09 41.20 40.89
CA GLN A 521 16.06 42.64 41.21
C GLN A 521 16.89 43.00 42.45
N LEU A 522 17.31 42.01 43.25
CA LEU A 522 18.05 42.20 44.49
C LEU A 522 19.28 41.29 44.55
N VAL A 523 20.42 41.82 44.99
CA VAL A 523 21.60 41.03 45.36
C VAL A 523 21.34 40.36 46.70
N MET A 524 21.25 39.03 46.70
CA MET A 524 21.06 38.24 47.91
C MET A 524 22.42 37.87 48.54
N PRO A 525 22.51 37.75 49.87
CA PRO A 525 23.63 37.10 50.53
C PRO A 525 23.81 35.65 50.04
N LYS A 526 24.98 35.07 50.29
CA LYS A 526 25.24 33.66 49.98
C LYS A 526 24.16 32.75 50.58
N ASP A 527 23.67 31.82 49.76
CA ASP A 527 22.66 30.84 50.19
C ASP A 527 23.15 30.02 51.39
N ALA A 528 24.44 29.69 51.46
CA ALA A 528 25.04 28.99 52.59
C ALA A 528 24.91 29.76 53.92
N GLU A 529 25.04 31.10 53.89
CA GLU A 529 24.93 31.94 55.09
C GLU A 529 23.47 32.10 55.52
N LEU A 530 22.58 32.34 54.56
CA LEU A 530 21.13 32.38 54.82
C LEU A 530 20.63 31.05 55.39
N LYS A 531 21.10 29.93 54.85
CA LYS A 531 20.75 28.58 55.32
C LYS A 531 21.33 28.29 56.70
N ALA A 532 22.56 28.70 56.96
CA ALA A 532 23.16 28.59 58.29
C ALA A 532 22.37 29.40 59.33
N ALA A 533 22.00 30.64 59.02
CA ALA A 533 21.19 31.49 59.88
C ALA A 533 19.78 30.91 60.11
N PHE A 534 19.14 30.40 59.06
CA PHE A 534 17.84 29.73 59.16
C PHE A 534 17.90 28.50 60.04
N ASN A 535 18.87 27.60 59.81
CA ASN A 535 19.05 26.39 60.61
C ASN A 535 19.39 26.71 62.07
N ALA A 536 20.23 27.72 62.30
CA ALA A 536 20.56 28.19 63.63
C ALA A 536 19.33 28.73 64.36
N TYR A 537 18.44 29.47 63.67
CA TYR A 537 17.22 30.03 64.25
C TYR A 537 16.16 28.96 64.50
N ALA A 538 15.79 28.19 63.48
CA ALA A 538 14.72 27.19 63.56
C ALA A 538 15.12 25.96 64.39
N GLY A 539 16.39 25.55 64.35
CA GLY A 539 16.90 24.41 65.12
C GLY A 539 16.08 23.14 64.92
N ASN A 540 15.64 22.53 66.02
CA ASN A 540 14.85 21.29 66.03
C ASN A 540 13.35 21.47 65.71
N THR A 541 12.89 22.70 65.41
CA THR A 541 11.46 22.98 65.21
C THR A 541 10.94 22.56 63.84
N VAL A 542 11.83 22.43 62.85
CA VAL A 542 11.50 22.03 61.48
C VAL A 542 12.45 20.95 61.00
N THR A 543 11.93 19.93 60.31
CA THR A 543 12.74 18.84 59.76
C THR A 543 12.25 18.44 58.35
N GLY A 544 13.11 17.79 57.57
CA GLY A 544 12.77 17.24 56.25
C GLY A 544 12.24 18.26 55.24
N THR A 545 11.28 17.85 54.41
CA THR A 545 10.69 18.65 53.33
C THR A 545 10.07 19.96 53.82
N THR A 546 9.51 19.97 55.03
CA THR A 546 8.96 21.16 55.68
C THR A 546 10.02 22.23 55.90
N SER A 547 11.24 21.84 56.28
CA SER A 547 12.36 22.76 56.46
C SER A 547 12.78 23.43 55.14
N ASN A 548 12.81 22.68 54.04
CA ASN A 548 13.16 23.23 52.72
C ASN A 548 12.11 24.23 52.22
N ASN A 549 10.82 23.91 52.37
CA ASN A 549 9.74 24.82 51.99
C ASN A 549 9.76 26.08 52.84
N MET A 550 9.96 25.94 54.15
CA MET A 550 10.04 27.07 55.07
C MET A 550 11.26 27.97 54.80
N TYR A 551 12.38 27.37 54.40
CA TYR A 551 13.56 28.10 53.96
C TYR A 551 13.29 28.94 52.70
N ASN A 552 12.59 28.39 51.71
CA ASN A 552 12.21 29.13 50.50
C ASN A 552 11.28 30.32 50.81
N VAL A 553 10.31 30.10 51.71
CA VAL A 553 9.46 31.17 52.26
C VAL A 553 10.30 32.23 52.94
N PHE A 554 11.22 31.84 53.83
CA PHE A 554 12.16 32.75 54.48
C PHE A 554 12.96 33.58 53.49
N ARG A 555 13.52 32.97 52.44
CA ARG A 555 14.27 33.68 51.40
C ARG A 555 13.41 34.71 50.67
N ALA A 556 12.18 34.36 50.32
CA ALA A 556 11.25 35.29 49.68
C ALA A 556 10.92 36.46 50.62
N VAL A 557 10.56 36.18 51.88
CA VAL A 557 10.24 37.24 52.85
C VAL A 557 11.47 38.13 53.14
N TYR A 558 12.68 37.57 53.15
CA TYR A 558 13.91 38.35 53.29
C TYR A 558 14.08 39.34 52.13
N ALA A 559 13.96 38.87 50.88
CA ALA A 559 14.07 39.72 49.69
C ALA A 559 13.02 40.84 49.68
N ASP A 560 11.78 40.50 49.99
CA ASP A 560 10.67 41.44 50.11
C ASP A 560 10.86 42.47 51.25
N THR A 561 11.49 42.08 52.35
CA THR A 561 11.75 42.98 53.47
C THR A 561 12.92 43.91 53.18
N MET A 562 13.94 43.44 52.45
CA MET A 562 15.02 44.30 51.95
C MET A 562 14.47 45.39 51.04
N GLU A 563 13.68 45.00 50.03
CA GLU A 563 13.06 45.93 49.09
C GLU A 563 12.14 46.93 49.80
N ALA A 564 11.22 46.45 50.66
CA ALA A 564 10.29 47.33 51.36
C ALA A 564 10.96 48.35 52.29
N ARG A 565 12.19 48.07 52.74
CA ARG A 565 13.01 48.98 53.57
C ARG A 565 14.02 49.79 52.75
N ASN A 566 14.00 49.68 51.42
CA ASN A 566 14.97 50.28 50.51
C ASN A 566 16.42 49.91 50.87
N LEU A 567 16.65 48.66 51.27
CA LEU A 567 17.96 48.10 51.60
C LEU A 567 18.46 47.24 50.44
N GLN A 568 19.77 47.27 50.20
CA GLN A 568 20.42 46.46 49.18
C GLN A 568 21.82 46.03 49.63
N HIS A 569 22.21 44.80 49.28
CA HIS A 569 23.58 44.35 49.43
C HIS A 569 24.42 44.83 48.24
N SER A 570 25.63 45.33 48.50
CA SER A 570 26.54 45.77 47.43
C SER A 570 27.14 44.58 46.67
N LYS A 571 27.24 43.42 47.35
CA LYS A 571 27.77 42.16 46.81
C LYS A 571 27.24 40.97 47.60
N ALA A 572 27.25 39.78 46.99
CA ALA A 572 26.74 38.56 47.61
C ALA A 572 27.55 38.08 48.84
N ASP A 573 28.79 38.54 48.99
CA ASP A 573 29.68 38.22 50.13
C ASP A 573 29.39 39.03 51.40
N GLU A 574 28.44 39.97 51.36
CA GLU A 574 28.05 40.71 52.56
C GLU A 574 27.18 39.85 53.48
N PRO A 575 27.41 39.92 54.80
CA PRO A 575 26.60 39.18 55.76
C PRO A 575 25.12 39.62 55.67
N PRO A 576 24.16 38.74 55.99
CA PRO A 576 22.75 39.09 56.00
C PRO A 576 22.47 40.27 56.94
N ASN A 577 21.59 41.19 56.53
CA ASN A 577 21.18 42.30 57.38
C ASN A 577 20.48 41.75 58.65
N PRO A 578 20.97 42.02 59.87
CA PRO A 578 20.47 41.39 61.09
C PRO A 578 18.99 41.65 61.39
N GLU A 579 18.48 42.85 61.10
CA GLU A 579 17.09 43.20 61.37
C GLU A 579 16.12 42.55 60.37
N VAL A 580 16.49 42.57 59.09
CA VAL A 580 15.73 41.91 58.02
C VAL A 580 15.75 40.40 58.25
N LEU A 581 16.90 39.84 58.62
CA LEU A 581 17.06 38.44 58.97
C LEU A 581 16.13 38.05 60.11
N LYS A 582 16.15 38.79 61.23
CA LYS A 582 15.26 38.55 62.38
C LYS A 582 13.78 38.60 61.98
N PHE A 583 13.38 39.62 61.21
CA PHE A 583 12.00 39.76 60.75
C PHE A 583 11.56 38.63 59.83
N ALA A 584 12.39 38.27 58.84
CA ALA A 584 12.08 37.24 57.87
C ALA A 584 12.02 35.85 58.52
N LEU A 585 12.91 35.56 59.46
CA LEU A 585 12.90 34.31 60.22
C LEU A 585 11.64 34.17 61.08
N ALA A 586 11.28 35.21 61.82
CA ALA A 586 10.05 35.22 62.63
C ALA A 586 8.79 35.12 61.73
N SER A 587 8.76 35.86 60.62
CA SER A 587 7.62 35.87 59.70
C SER A 587 7.46 34.55 58.96
N ALA A 588 8.55 33.88 58.57
CA ALA A 588 8.46 32.58 57.93
C ALA A 588 8.01 31.50 58.91
N THR A 589 8.60 31.45 60.11
CA THR A 589 8.41 30.34 61.06
C THR A 589 7.25 30.52 62.04
N GLY A 590 6.64 31.71 62.11
CA GLY A 590 5.71 32.09 63.17
C GLY A 590 6.41 32.55 64.46
N GLY A 591 7.75 32.50 64.49
CA GLY A 591 8.58 32.75 65.66
C GLY A 591 9.02 31.46 66.33
N VAL A 592 10.17 31.53 67.01
CA VAL A 592 10.74 30.40 67.75
C VAL A 592 11.01 30.84 69.19
N HIS A 593 10.35 30.16 70.13
CA HIS A 593 10.62 30.29 71.55
C HIS A 593 11.72 29.32 71.97
N GLN A 594 12.67 29.80 72.77
CA GLN A 594 13.80 29.02 73.27
C GLN A 594 13.58 28.70 74.75
N GLN A 595 13.24 27.44 75.04
CA GLN A 595 13.17 26.95 76.41
C GLN A 595 14.58 26.81 76.96
N LYS A 596 14.89 27.62 77.97
CA LYS A 596 16.13 27.51 78.74
C LYS A 596 16.02 26.34 79.71
N GLY A 597 16.92 25.38 79.63
CA GLY A 597 16.88 24.21 80.50
C GLY A 597 18.01 23.21 80.23
N ALA A 598 18.33 22.41 81.25
CA ALA A 598 19.23 21.27 81.12
C ALA A 598 18.41 20.01 80.80
N PHE A 599 17.98 19.87 79.54
CA PHE A 599 17.20 18.72 79.10
C PHE A 599 18.11 17.49 78.93
N THR A 600 17.58 16.30 79.18
CA THR A 600 18.27 15.02 79.00
C THR A 600 17.62 14.22 77.88
N ASN A 601 18.45 13.55 77.07
CA ASN A 601 17.96 12.53 76.14
C ASN A 601 17.89 11.16 76.84
N TYR A 602 17.24 10.19 76.21
CA TYR A 602 17.07 8.83 76.75
C TYR A 602 18.39 8.09 77.10
N ALA A 603 19.53 8.56 76.59
CA ALA A 603 20.86 8.00 76.83
C ALA A 603 21.64 8.79 77.90
N GLY A 604 21.00 9.72 78.61
CA GLY A 604 21.62 10.56 79.66
C GLY A 604 22.46 11.72 79.12
N GLY A 605 22.46 11.96 77.80
CA GLY A 605 23.16 13.07 77.18
C GLY A 605 22.44 14.40 77.44
N LYS A 606 23.19 15.42 77.88
CA LYS A 606 22.67 16.78 78.07
C LYS A 606 22.38 17.43 76.71
N LEU A 607 21.15 17.87 76.53
CA LEU A 607 20.72 18.75 75.45
C LEU A 607 20.78 20.19 75.98
N LYS A 608 21.50 21.07 75.26
CA LYS A 608 21.34 22.51 75.45
C LYS A 608 19.94 22.94 74.99
N ASP A 609 19.53 24.15 75.40
CA ASP A 609 18.29 24.87 75.10
C ASP A 609 17.40 24.27 73.99
N TRP A 610 16.12 24.10 74.29
CA TRP A 610 15.17 23.47 73.39
C TRP A 610 14.33 24.50 72.64
N LYS A 611 14.19 24.36 71.32
CA LYS A 611 13.45 25.31 70.49
C LYS A 611 12.05 24.82 70.15
N VAL A 612 11.10 25.74 70.15
CA VAL A 612 9.66 25.48 69.99
C VAL A 612 9.06 26.52 69.04
N SER A 613 8.31 26.08 68.03
CA SER A 613 7.58 26.99 67.14
C SER A 613 6.45 27.70 67.89
N MET A 614 6.35 29.01 67.70
CA MET A 614 5.27 29.82 68.25
C MET A 614 4.08 29.93 67.29
N PRO A 615 2.88 30.24 67.79
CA PRO A 615 1.74 30.64 66.96
C PRO A 615 2.05 31.92 66.17
N TYR A 616 1.57 32.01 64.93
CA TYR A 616 1.83 33.18 64.08
C TYR A 616 1.26 34.46 64.71
N GLY A 617 2.09 35.51 64.76
CA GLY A 617 1.70 36.84 65.27
C GLY A 617 1.67 36.94 66.81
N MET A 618 2.09 35.90 67.53
CA MET A 618 2.22 35.93 68.99
C MET A 618 3.59 36.48 69.41
N THR A 619 3.62 37.32 70.44
CA THR A 619 4.87 37.78 71.07
C THR A 619 5.39 36.73 72.07
N ASP A 620 6.69 36.74 72.36
CA ASP A 620 7.30 35.83 73.34
C ASP A 620 6.58 35.92 74.70
N ASP A 621 6.32 37.12 75.21
CA ASP A 621 5.60 37.32 76.49
C ASP A 621 4.19 36.72 76.47
N ALA A 622 3.45 36.90 75.36
CA ALA A 622 2.10 36.35 75.25
C ALA A 622 2.12 34.81 75.18
N PHE A 623 3.16 34.25 74.57
CA PHE A 623 3.36 32.81 74.50
C PHE A 623 3.75 32.23 75.87
N GLU A 624 4.71 32.84 76.57
CA GLU A 624 5.13 32.43 77.91
C GLU A 624 3.97 32.48 78.91
N ASN A 625 3.19 33.57 78.93
CA ASN A 625 2.02 33.68 79.81
C ASN A 625 0.99 32.57 79.58
N ARG A 626 0.80 32.14 78.32
CA ARG A 626 -0.11 31.03 77.98
C ARG A 626 0.47 29.67 78.35
N LEU A 627 1.79 29.50 78.21
CA LEU A 627 2.47 28.31 78.69
C LEU A 627 2.34 28.18 80.20
N ASP A 628 2.59 29.24 80.96
CA ASP A 628 2.46 29.25 82.42
C ASP A 628 1.03 28.91 82.88
N ALA A 629 0.01 29.51 82.27
CA ALA A 629 -1.37 29.13 82.53
C ALA A 629 -1.65 27.65 82.23
N GLY A 630 -1.06 27.12 81.14
CA GLY A 630 -1.15 25.72 80.77
C GLY A 630 -0.46 24.77 81.75
N TYR A 631 0.75 25.11 82.19
CA TYR A 631 1.48 24.36 83.20
C TYR A 631 0.70 24.31 84.52
N SER A 632 0.14 25.43 84.95
CA SER A 632 -0.66 25.49 86.18
C SER A 632 -1.93 24.63 86.11
N ALA A 633 -2.62 24.63 84.97
CA ALA A 633 -3.79 23.80 84.74
C ALA A 633 -3.46 22.29 84.75
N ILE A 634 -2.35 21.90 84.11
CA ILE A 634 -1.89 20.49 84.10
C ILE A 634 -1.43 20.07 85.50
N SER A 635 -0.67 20.93 86.19
CA SER A 635 -0.21 20.70 87.57
C SER A 635 -1.38 20.41 88.51
N SER A 636 -2.39 21.29 88.49
CA SER A 636 -3.61 21.14 89.31
C SER A 636 -4.38 19.85 89.01
N SER A 637 -4.32 19.35 87.77
CA SER A 637 -5.10 18.17 87.35
C SER A 637 -4.35 16.85 87.52
N THR A 638 -3.02 16.88 87.45
CA THR A 638 -2.18 15.67 87.46
C THR A 638 -1.45 15.45 88.77
N GLY A 639 -1.26 16.49 89.58
CA GLY A 639 -0.44 16.47 90.79
C GLY A 639 1.07 16.61 90.54
N ILE A 640 1.50 16.73 89.28
CA ILE A 640 2.91 16.99 88.90
C ILE A 640 3.20 18.46 89.11
N SER A 641 4.28 18.81 89.80
CA SER A 641 4.62 20.22 90.06
C SER A 641 4.90 20.99 88.76
N GLU A 642 4.59 22.29 88.73
CA GLU A 642 4.90 23.13 87.57
C GLU A 642 6.40 23.14 87.24
N ALA A 643 7.26 23.09 88.27
CA ALA A 643 8.71 23.01 88.10
C ALA A 643 9.11 21.74 87.35
N GLU A 644 8.53 20.60 87.70
CA GLU A 644 8.76 19.33 87.02
C GLU A 644 8.21 19.35 85.58
N LEU A 645 7.00 19.87 85.36
CA LEU A 645 6.44 20.02 84.00
C LEU A 645 7.31 20.91 83.09
N LYS A 646 7.92 21.98 83.63
CA LYS A 646 8.81 22.88 82.88
C LYS A 646 10.15 22.22 82.49
N THR A 647 10.51 21.07 83.08
CA THR A 647 11.66 20.26 82.64
C THR A 647 11.35 19.41 81.41
N LEU A 648 10.07 19.27 81.04
CA LEU A 648 9.66 18.57 79.82
C LEU A 648 9.82 19.47 78.59
N ARG A 649 10.20 18.86 77.47
CA ARG A 649 10.42 19.58 76.20
C ARG A 649 9.09 19.85 75.52
N LEU A 650 8.84 21.08 75.10
CA LEU A 650 7.62 21.41 74.37
C LEU A 650 7.73 21.06 72.88
N ARG A 651 6.63 20.64 72.29
CA ARG A 651 6.50 20.55 70.83
C ARG A 651 5.08 20.91 70.41
N GLN A 652 4.94 21.70 69.36
CA GLN A 652 3.62 21.95 68.78
C GLN A 652 3.01 20.60 68.35
N SER A 653 1.82 20.30 68.88
CA SER A 653 1.15 19.04 68.64
C SER A 653 0.61 19.00 67.21
N SER A 654 0.64 17.81 66.60
CA SER A 654 -0.09 17.57 65.35
C SER A 654 -1.61 17.58 65.55
N SER A 655 -2.07 17.50 66.81
CA SER A 655 -3.48 17.51 67.18
C SER A 655 -3.94 18.92 67.56
N ARG A 656 -5.15 19.29 67.11
CA ARG A 656 -5.82 20.56 67.46
C ARG A 656 -7.05 20.29 68.33
N THR A 657 -7.57 21.31 69.01
CA THR A 657 -8.87 21.19 69.68
C THR A 657 -10.01 21.03 68.66
N LYS A 658 -11.22 20.67 69.10
CA LYS A 658 -12.42 20.63 68.24
C LYS A 658 -12.73 22.00 67.62
N SER A 659 -12.38 23.08 68.33
CA SER A 659 -12.44 24.48 67.89
C SER A 659 -11.25 24.89 67.00
N GLY A 660 -10.31 23.98 66.71
CA GLY A 660 -9.16 24.22 65.85
C GLY A 660 -7.95 24.89 66.53
N GLU A 661 -7.99 25.05 67.85
CA GLU A 661 -6.93 25.71 68.61
C GLU A 661 -5.66 24.87 68.67
N LEU A 662 -4.52 25.56 68.68
CA LEU A 662 -3.20 24.96 68.80
C LEU A 662 -2.99 24.33 70.17
N GLN A 663 -2.22 23.26 70.19
CA GLN A 663 -1.83 22.56 71.41
C GLN A 663 -0.34 22.27 71.39
N TYR A 664 0.25 22.14 72.58
CA TYR A 664 1.65 21.80 72.76
C TYR A 664 1.78 20.54 73.62
N ASP A 665 2.48 19.53 73.07
CA ASP A 665 2.86 18.33 73.80
C ASP A 665 4.01 18.65 74.76
N LEU A 666 3.97 18.05 75.95
CA LEU A 666 5.09 18.00 76.89
C LEU A 666 5.81 16.67 76.70
N LEU A 667 7.07 16.69 76.28
CA LEU A 667 7.82 15.51 75.88
C LEU A 667 8.82 15.10 76.95
N ASP A 668 8.81 13.80 77.29
CA ASP A 668 9.81 13.16 78.15
C ASP A 668 11.18 13.03 77.44
N GLU A 669 12.17 12.44 78.12
CA GLU A 669 13.53 12.22 77.61
C GLU A 669 13.57 11.34 76.33
N ARG A 670 12.55 10.49 76.14
CA ARG A 670 12.38 9.60 74.98
C ARG A 670 11.58 10.27 73.85
N GLY A 671 11.14 11.51 74.03
CA GLY A 671 10.36 12.26 73.05
C GLY A 671 8.88 11.85 73.00
N LYS A 672 8.38 11.15 74.03
CA LYS A 672 6.98 10.75 74.12
C LYS A 672 6.16 11.82 74.85
N PRO A 673 4.92 12.10 74.40
CA PRO A 673 4.02 13.00 75.11
C PRO A 673 3.74 12.54 76.54
N LEU A 674 3.57 13.49 77.45
CA LEU A 674 3.18 13.26 78.84
C LEU A 674 1.82 12.56 78.89
N VAL A 675 1.80 11.33 79.40
CA VAL A 675 0.58 10.55 79.62
C VAL A 675 0.42 10.30 81.11
N VAL A 676 -0.68 10.77 81.68
CA VAL A 676 -1.04 10.54 83.09
C VAL A 676 -2.43 9.94 83.13
N LYS A 677 -2.59 8.80 83.82
CA LYS A 677 -3.86 8.04 83.90
C LYS A 677 -4.47 7.70 82.53
N GLY A 678 -3.62 7.37 81.56
CA GLY A 678 -4.04 7.02 80.19
C GLY A 678 -4.43 8.20 79.30
N VAL A 679 -4.34 9.43 79.79
CA VAL A 679 -4.66 10.66 79.02
C VAL A 679 -3.38 11.40 78.68
N ALA A 680 -3.22 11.77 77.40
CA ALA A 680 -2.14 12.63 76.94
C ALA A 680 -2.43 14.10 77.30
N TRP A 681 -1.61 14.68 78.17
CA TRP A 681 -1.74 16.07 78.63
C TRP A 681 -1.01 17.02 77.71
N ARG A 682 -1.67 18.13 77.38
CA ARG A 682 -1.18 19.14 76.43
C ARG A 682 -1.56 20.53 76.91
N ILE A 683 -0.69 21.50 76.65
CA ILE A 683 -0.99 22.91 76.87
C ILE A 683 -1.85 23.41 75.72
N LYS A 684 -3.05 23.91 76.02
CA LYS A 684 -3.98 24.45 75.02
C LYS A 684 -3.77 25.96 74.86
N MET A 685 -3.65 26.40 73.62
CA MET A 685 -3.58 27.82 73.29
C MET A 685 -5.00 28.36 73.03
N ASN A 686 -5.75 28.64 74.10
CA ASN A 686 -7.15 29.06 74.02
C ASN A 686 -7.34 30.28 73.09
N GLY A 687 -8.31 30.21 72.18
CA GLY A 687 -8.59 31.26 71.18
C GLY A 687 -7.52 31.44 70.11
N VAL A 688 -6.49 30.59 70.06
CA VAL A 688 -5.40 30.67 69.08
C VAL A 688 -5.45 29.47 68.16
N THR A 689 -5.95 29.71 66.96
CA THR A 689 -6.14 28.70 65.91
C THR A 689 -5.06 28.74 64.83
N ARG A 690 -4.09 29.66 64.92
CA ARG A 690 -3.14 29.99 63.85
C ARG A 690 -1.73 30.04 64.40
#